data_AF-A0A8I1BQI0-F1
#
_entry.id   AF-A0A8I1BQI0-F1
#
_cell.length_a   1.000
_cell.length_b   1.000
_cell.length_c   1.000
_cell.angle_alpha   90.00
_cell.angle_beta   90.00
_cell.angle_gamma   90.00
#
_symmetry.space_group_name_H-M   'P 1'
#
loop_
_entity.id
_entity.type
_entity.pdbx_description
1 polymer ?
#
loop_
_entity_poly.entity_id
_entity_poly.type
_entity_poly.pdbx_seq_one_letter_code
_entity_poly.pdbx_strand_id
1 'polypeptide(L)'
;MIKKILDIFPIFGKKDVDITEKYLQESLVLLAIFDESLPKRALDYVLTGKNPEILFELNKLDAAKAAVYFHRAGTLEWWYASNIDTGKYSKVITQGLNARHKLYSKVGESFSLEQVARYAKVIAAACQDINIKVTTTEVPTWVIYLLVDAFYTTYDNARNLNLEHRKHWSMEFIANMVEAEANIPGENALFAVFDRKDISEYYASNLKRIYELSDLKNYLLSHQEFIRTELIDKLSANGLVELINHLNKNTILRDTFADIIVLLATSSLKTVKKAAEPILNTLPAEIVKENLTHVLMNGTPKQRTQAADLFARQGENRDVLEEALKHETSKAVIKSIESALQRFSVADNANTVDAIEAPDFTPLEDTPLPDSTRDIMVNNFNEMLAKAKENAEREIEENKTSKHSYNWAQRHYKDLSKIDEKQCRALVDKLNSGQGTIQSNEIQIIKHKNRIPNLPEYTFFHAVRVITNNRQHADHFSSHYFNGDIPERLFSDIELRQVENVLERCSFKRAARVTAALCLESYQDGLRRFRKPEQVWPFFSQHTDYIAEALNLMPNQSEHRYRQFEISQGIEVLGRFPTIPAQFVPRIMELALGENKTHRVSAQKLLETLPNIHLSAQEGLTSSKQEIRVTAIEWLARLNNPDSLPALNALLKKEKREVVRASLLTALEQLGEDISSYLSPKTLLAEAEKGLKAKAPASLAWFNFEAIPALTWENKKAVDPAIIRWWIILAVKLKMPGGNALLQRYIGLLSTDSQHKLSSFILHTFVAQDIKGPSLEEAMVEAQREAPGRLSNYQNWAKRYPEYYAKYENYTLEQVIEEIKNEVLRRYLGSAISDKGMLALICGIEGHVAVSVLRNYMRDHYQRRAQIEAMIDAVASSNDPIIIQLLLSLSRRYRTASVQEKARNLVTQIAERNGWSADELADRTIPTAGFDDTGTLVLEYGERIFTAKMDAKQKLVLFNPEGKEVKALPAARKNDDAELIKEAKKLFTSSKKELKQVIELQSVRLYEAMCAQRQWLSADWQEYILAHPIMHKLIEQLVWQEVKDGKVINTFRPSDDGALLDLEDDEVTLQNDSLIQLAHAALVNEDERKAWIAHFKDYKIKFLFSQMEHKIPELDLKQTEVEDRKGWITDTFTLRGILTKMGYQRGPAEDGGSFSHYYKFFSSLNYYVNIGFSGSYVPEENIPAVLFDLSFEKNQQDYWGRNNVELKNVPPILLAESYADYLKVAEACAGFDPEWEKKTPW
;
A
#
# COMPACT_ATOMS: atom_id res chain seq x y z
N MET A 1 -51.63 -2.50 -18.41
CA MET A 1 -51.17 -1.97 -17.11
C MET A 1 -50.17 -0.83 -17.31
N ILE A 2 -48.94 -1.04 -17.79
CA ILE A 2 -47.92 0.06 -17.91
C ILE A 2 -48.38 1.25 -18.77
N LYS A 3 -49.00 1.03 -19.94
CA LYS A 3 -49.60 2.11 -20.74
C LYS A 3 -50.71 2.89 -20.00
N LYS A 4 -51.46 2.23 -19.10
CA LYS A 4 -52.48 2.86 -18.23
C LYS A 4 -51.89 3.55 -17.00
N ILE A 5 -50.64 3.25 -16.63
CA ILE A 5 -49.93 3.92 -15.51
C ILE A 5 -49.17 5.15 -16.03
N LEU A 6 -48.63 5.08 -17.25
CA LEU A 6 -48.03 6.24 -17.94
C LEU A 6 -49.07 7.31 -18.31
N ASP A 7 -50.29 6.88 -18.65
CA ASP A 7 -51.45 7.77 -18.78
C ASP A 7 -52.06 7.94 -17.38
N ILE A 8 -51.76 9.05 -16.70
CA ILE A 8 -52.23 9.30 -15.31
C ILE A 8 -53.75 9.55 -15.23
N PHE A 9 -54.41 9.83 -16.36
CA PHE A 9 -55.81 10.24 -16.41
C PHE A 9 -56.81 9.19 -15.92
N PRO A 10 -56.72 7.89 -16.27
CA PRO A 10 -57.63 6.85 -15.77
C PRO A 10 -57.54 6.62 -14.25
N ILE A 11 -56.47 7.07 -13.60
CA ILE A 11 -56.22 6.89 -12.16
C ILE A 11 -56.76 8.09 -11.38
N PHE A 12 -56.48 9.31 -11.82
CA PHE A 12 -56.85 10.54 -11.09
C PHE A 12 -58.14 11.22 -11.61
N GLY A 13 -58.55 10.92 -12.84
CA GLY A 13 -59.84 11.35 -13.42
C GLY A 13 -59.92 12.82 -13.87
N LYS A 14 -58.81 13.58 -13.83
CA LYS A 14 -58.74 14.99 -14.24
C LYS A 14 -57.49 15.23 -15.10
N LYS A 15 -57.63 15.93 -16.23
CA LYS A 15 -56.51 16.33 -17.12
C LYS A 15 -56.05 17.77 -16.87
N ASP A 16 -56.98 18.65 -16.54
CA ASP A 16 -56.73 20.07 -16.31
C ASP A 16 -56.71 20.33 -14.80
N VAL A 17 -55.53 20.14 -14.21
CA VAL A 17 -55.23 20.44 -12.80
C VAL A 17 -54.07 21.44 -12.75
N ASP A 18 -53.89 22.12 -11.62
CA ASP A 18 -52.74 23.01 -11.47
C ASP A 18 -51.41 22.24 -11.58
N ILE A 19 -50.33 22.98 -11.82
CA ILE A 19 -49.02 22.38 -12.10
C ILE A 19 -48.45 21.58 -10.93
N THR A 20 -48.79 21.94 -9.69
CA THR A 20 -48.33 21.26 -8.48
C THR A 20 -49.11 19.97 -8.26
N GLU A 21 -50.43 20.00 -8.41
CA GLU A 21 -51.27 18.79 -8.40
C GLU A 21 -50.82 17.83 -9.52
N LYS A 22 -50.49 18.34 -10.71
CA LYS A 22 -49.96 17.51 -11.80
C LYS A 22 -48.66 16.79 -11.41
N TYR A 23 -47.69 17.47 -10.81
CA TYR A 23 -46.44 16.83 -10.39
C TYR A 23 -46.66 15.85 -9.22
N LEU A 24 -47.59 16.14 -8.31
CA LEU A 24 -48.00 15.19 -7.28
C LEU A 24 -48.59 13.93 -7.89
N GLN A 25 -49.51 14.05 -8.85
CA GLN A 25 -50.09 12.93 -9.57
C GLN A 25 -49.02 12.07 -10.26
N GLU A 26 -48.11 12.70 -11.03
CA GLU A 26 -47.02 12.02 -11.73
C GLU A 26 -46.03 11.34 -10.77
N SER A 27 -45.83 11.89 -9.57
CA SER A 27 -44.94 11.29 -8.56
C SER A 27 -45.57 10.14 -7.77
N LEU A 28 -46.89 10.19 -7.53
CA LEU A 28 -47.63 9.18 -6.76
C LEU A 28 -48.17 8.04 -7.62
N VAL A 29 -48.19 8.18 -8.95
CA VAL A 29 -48.76 7.16 -9.86
C VAL A 29 -48.09 5.80 -9.72
N LEU A 30 -46.83 5.75 -9.28
CA LEU A 30 -46.11 4.49 -9.05
C LEU A 30 -46.75 3.62 -7.95
N LEU A 31 -47.55 4.20 -7.05
CA LEU A 31 -48.34 3.42 -6.08
C LEU A 31 -49.38 2.52 -6.75
N ALA A 32 -49.79 2.82 -7.99
CA ALA A 32 -50.68 1.97 -8.80
C ALA A 32 -50.06 0.60 -9.13
N ILE A 33 -48.75 0.45 -8.97
CA ILE A 33 -48.07 -0.84 -9.13
C ILE A 33 -48.47 -1.81 -8.01
N PHE A 34 -48.81 -1.29 -6.82
CA PHE A 34 -49.28 -2.07 -5.68
C PHE A 34 -50.79 -2.25 -5.70
N ASP A 35 -51.53 -1.14 -5.86
CA ASP A 35 -52.99 -1.10 -5.93
C ASP A 35 -53.44 0.17 -6.66
N GLU A 36 -54.33 0.01 -7.65
CA GLU A 36 -54.78 1.10 -8.53
C GLU A 36 -55.51 2.25 -7.78
N SER A 37 -56.01 2.02 -6.56
CA SER A 37 -56.71 3.01 -5.73
C SER A 37 -55.79 3.88 -4.86
N LEU A 38 -54.57 3.42 -4.57
CA LEU A 38 -53.64 4.10 -3.66
C LEU A 38 -53.19 5.49 -4.15
N PRO A 39 -52.84 5.73 -5.43
CA PRO A 39 -52.37 7.05 -5.86
C PRO A 39 -53.36 8.17 -5.57
N LYS A 40 -54.64 7.96 -5.87
CA LYS A 40 -55.70 8.98 -5.69
C LYS A 40 -55.94 9.30 -4.22
N ARG A 41 -55.90 8.29 -3.35
CA ARG A 41 -56.06 8.46 -1.90
C ARG A 41 -54.84 9.13 -1.27
N ALA A 42 -53.64 8.75 -1.70
CA ALA A 42 -52.41 9.43 -1.30
C ALA A 42 -52.40 10.90 -1.75
N LEU A 43 -52.89 11.20 -2.96
CA LEU A 43 -53.03 12.57 -3.46
C LEU A 43 -54.01 13.39 -2.63
N ASP A 44 -55.20 12.84 -2.31
CA ASP A 44 -56.21 13.51 -1.47
C ASP A 44 -55.67 13.83 -0.07
N TYR A 45 -54.95 12.88 0.54
CA TYR A 45 -54.26 13.08 1.81
C TYR A 45 -53.22 14.20 1.72
N VAL A 46 -52.37 14.21 0.68
CA VAL A 46 -51.34 15.24 0.52
C VAL A 46 -51.97 16.62 0.34
N LEU A 47 -52.98 16.76 -0.51
CA LEU A 47 -53.61 18.04 -0.82
C LEU A 47 -54.44 18.59 0.34
N THR A 48 -55.20 17.74 1.04
CA THR A 48 -56.24 18.18 1.98
C THR A 48 -55.97 17.82 3.44
N GLY A 49 -55.12 16.83 3.70
CA GLY A 49 -54.87 16.28 5.04
C GLY A 49 -55.97 15.36 5.56
N LYS A 50 -57.03 15.14 4.78
CA LYS A 50 -58.10 14.20 5.11
C LYS A 50 -57.60 12.76 4.93
N ASN A 51 -58.23 11.82 5.64
CA ASN A 51 -57.96 10.38 5.53
C ASN A 51 -56.50 9.96 5.88
N PRO A 52 -55.93 10.37 7.03
CA PRO A 52 -54.55 10.03 7.42
C PRO A 52 -54.30 8.52 7.57
N GLU A 53 -55.35 7.71 7.68
CA GLU A 53 -55.27 6.25 7.74
C GLU A 53 -54.56 5.61 6.53
N ILE A 54 -54.48 6.31 5.40
CA ILE A 54 -53.72 5.86 4.23
C ILE A 54 -52.24 5.59 4.56
N LEU A 55 -51.65 6.30 5.53
CA LEU A 55 -50.27 6.05 5.96
C LEU A 55 -50.10 4.65 6.57
N PHE A 56 -51.08 4.16 7.33
CA PHE A 56 -51.07 2.81 7.88
C PHE A 56 -51.22 1.73 6.80
N GLU A 57 -51.90 2.04 5.70
CA GLU A 57 -52.02 1.13 4.56
C GLU A 57 -50.73 1.08 3.73
N LEU A 58 -50.09 2.23 3.51
CA LEU A 58 -48.78 2.30 2.84
C LEU A 58 -47.70 1.53 3.63
N ASN A 59 -47.79 1.53 4.96
CA ASN A 59 -46.92 0.75 5.85
C ASN A 59 -47.17 -0.78 5.81
N LYS A 60 -48.08 -1.25 4.94
CA LYS A 60 -48.29 -2.69 4.69
C LYS A 60 -47.79 -3.12 3.31
N LEU A 61 -47.26 -2.20 2.51
CA LEU A 61 -46.69 -2.52 1.20
C LEU A 61 -45.42 -3.36 1.31
N ASP A 62 -45.01 -3.98 0.20
CA ASP A 62 -43.67 -4.55 0.08
C ASP A 62 -42.64 -3.41 0.07
N ALA A 63 -42.05 -3.13 1.24
CA ALA A 63 -41.16 -2.01 1.47
C ALA A 63 -39.95 -2.00 0.53
N ALA A 64 -39.36 -3.17 0.21
CA ALA A 64 -38.23 -3.27 -0.68
C ALA A 64 -38.61 -2.87 -2.13
N LYS A 65 -39.79 -3.29 -2.59
CA LYS A 65 -40.35 -2.84 -3.88
C LYS A 65 -40.69 -1.36 -3.88
N ALA A 66 -41.30 -0.86 -2.81
CA ALA A 66 -41.65 0.55 -2.69
C ALA A 66 -40.39 1.43 -2.76
N ALA A 67 -39.36 1.10 -1.98
CA ALA A 67 -38.07 1.79 -2.00
C ALA A 67 -37.45 1.80 -3.40
N VAL A 68 -37.42 0.67 -4.11
CA VAL A 68 -36.89 0.60 -5.48
C VAL A 68 -37.73 1.44 -6.46
N TYR A 69 -39.05 1.39 -6.40
CA TYR A 69 -39.93 2.12 -7.32
C TYR A 69 -39.99 3.63 -7.04
N PHE A 70 -39.82 4.06 -5.79
CA PHE A 70 -39.57 5.45 -5.44
C PHE A 70 -38.14 5.92 -5.78
N HIS A 71 -37.37 5.13 -6.53
CA HIS A 71 -35.99 5.45 -6.91
C HIS A 71 -35.07 5.66 -5.69
N ARG A 72 -35.29 4.90 -4.61
CA ARG A 72 -34.48 4.90 -3.38
C ARG A 72 -34.46 6.27 -2.68
N ALA A 73 -35.62 6.91 -2.58
CA ALA A 73 -35.83 8.27 -2.03
C ALA A 73 -35.09 8.58 -0.72
N GLY A 74 -34.97 7.62 0.21
CA GLY A 74 -34.29 7.79 1.52
C GLY A 74 -32.85 7.28 1.59
N THR A 75 -32.25 6.85 0.48
CA THR A 75 -30.95 6.15 0.50
C THR A 75 -29.77 7.10 0.34
N LEU A 76 -29.00 7.27 1.42
CA LEU A 76 -27.74 8.02 1.42
C LEU A 76 -26.51 7.16 1.14
N GLU A 77 -26.57 5.85 1.34
CA GLU A 77 -25.43 4.94 1.15
C GLU A 77 -25.73 3.84 0.13
N TRP A 78 -24.79 2.92 -0.05
CA TRP A 78 -25.06 1.74 -0.86
C TRP A 78 -26.18 0.88 -0.25
N TRP A 79 -27.26 0.72 -1.01
CA TRP A 79 -28.40 -0.14 -0.68
C TRP A 79 -28.94 -0.79 -1.96
N TYR A 80 -29.28 -2.07 -1.89
CA TYR A 80 -29.87 -2.82 -2.99
C TYR A 80 -30.90 -3.82 -2.47
N ALA A 81 -31.86 -4.17 -3.34
CA ALA A 81 -32.82 -5.23 -3.08
C ALA A 81 -32.75 -6.27 -4.20
N SER A 82 -32.58 -7.54 -3.83
CA SER A 82 -32.50 -8.66 -4.77
C SER A 82 -33.87 -9.03 -5.34
N ASN A 83 -33.92 -9.43 -6.61
CA ASN A 83 -35.10 -10.00 -7.28
C ASN A 83 -36.29 -9.04 -7.51
N ILE A 84 -36.07 -7.74 -7.72
CA ILE A 84 -37.12 -6.76 -8.08
C ILE A 84 -37.00 -6.37 -9.55
N ASP A 85 -38.05 -6.62 -10.34
CA ASP A 85 -38.11 -6.27 -11.77
C ASP A 85 -38.37 -4.76 -11.95
N THR A 86 -37.31 -4.00 -12.19
CA THR A 86 -37.39 -2.58 -12.55
C THR A 86 -37.58 -2.37 -14.05
N GLY A 87 -37.24 -3.34 -14.89
CA GLY A 87 -37.28 -3.21 -16.35
C GLY A 87 -38.69 -2.89 -16.84
N LYS A 88 -39.68 -3.60 -16.30
CA LYS A 88 -41.10 -3.41 -16.62
C LYS A 88 -41.65 -2.02 -16.22
N TYR A 89 -41.12 -1.39 -15.18
CA TYR A 89 -41.64 -0.14 -14.62
C TYR A 89 -40.69 1.06 -14.78
N SER A 90 -39.54 0.86 -15.41
CA SER A 90 -38.47 1.86 -15.58
C SER A 90 -38.97 3.25 -15.98
N LYS A 91 -39.82 3.34 -17.01
CA LYS A 91 -40.40 4.62 -17.48
C LYS A 91 -41.21 5.36 -16.42
N VAL A 92 -42.01 4.63 -15.62
CA VAL A 92 -42.85 5.22 -14.57
C VAL A 92 -42.00 5.64 -13.38
N ILE A 93 -40.97 4.86 -13.03
CA ILE A 93 -39.99 5.21 -11.98
C ILE A 93 -39.26 6.50 -12.37
N THR A 94 -38.76 6.59 -13.61
CA THR A 94 -38.10 7.80 -14.12
C THR A 94 -39.04 9.00 -14.18
N GLN A 95 -40.30 8.80 -14.60
CA GLN A 95 -41.32 9.84 -14.57
C GLN A 95 -41.55 10.35 -13.14
N GLY A 96 -41.71 9.44 -12.17
CA GLY A 96 -41.90 9.80 -10.77
C GLY A 96 -40.72 10.57 -10.20
N LEU A 97 -39.48 10.15 -10.48
CA LEU A 97 -38.27 10.88 -10.07
C LEU A 97 -38.23 12.31 -10.65
N ASN A 98 -38.48 12.45 -11.95
CA ASN A 98 -38.51 13.75 -12.63
C ASN A 98 -39.63 14.65 -12.10
N ALA A 99 -40.79 14.07 -11.80
CA ALA A 99 -41.92 14.78 -11.21
C ALA A 99 -41.59 15.29 -9.81
N ARG A 100 -40.95 14.48 -8.96
CA ARG A 100 -40.47 14.94 -7.62
C ARG A 100 -39.46 16.06 -7.73
N HIS A 101 -38.50 15.97 -8.65
CA HIS A 101 -37.54 17.04 -8.89
C HIS A 101 -38.24 18.38 -9.20
N LYS A 102 -39.26 18.35 -10.08
CA LYS A 102 -40.07 19.53 -10.44
C LYS A 102 -41.00 19.96 -9.32
N LEU A 103 -41.61 19.03 -8.58
CA LEU A 103 -42.47 19.32 -7.44
C LEU A 103 -41.72 20.12 -6.37
N TYR A 104 -40.49 19.74 -6.07
CA TYR A 104 -39.65 20.46 -5.10
C TYR A 104 -39.28 21.89 -5.54
N SER A 105 -39.43 22.25 -6.82
CA SER A 105 -39.31 23.65 -7.29
C SER A 105 -40.52 24.51 -6.93
N LYS A 106 -41.65 23.91 -6.55
CA LYS A 106 -42.92 24.59 -6.22
C LYS A 106 -43.16 24.79 -4.73
N VAL A 107 -42.25 24.29 -3.88
CA VAL A 107 -42.24 24.52 -2.44
C VAL A 107 -42.31 26.01 -2.15
N GLY A 108 -43.17 26.42 -1.21
CA GLY A 108 -43.33 27.83 -0.81
C GLY A 108 -44.02 28.74 -1.83
N GLU A 109 -44.33 28.24 -3.04
CA GLU A 109 -45.12 28.96 -4.06
C GLU A 109 -46.54 28.40 -4.11
N SER A 110 -46.70 27.18 -4.64
CA SER A 110 -48.00 26.50 -4.78
C SER A 110 -48.03 25.13 -4.10
N PHE A 111 -46.89 24.68 -3.56
CA PHE A 111 -46.79 23.49 -2.73
C PHE A 111 -46.49 23.93 -1.29
N SER A 112 -47.53 23.89 -0.43
CA SER A 112 -47.45 24.44 0.93
C SER A 112 -46.60 23.58 1.86
N LEU A 113 -46.22 24.16 3.00
CA LEU A 113 -45.45 23.49 4.05
C LEU A 113 -46.13 22.20 4.54
N GLU A 114 -47.44 22.23 4.77
CA GLU A 114 -48.22 21.08 5.26
C GLU A 114 -48.29 20.00 4.18
N GLN A 115 -48.43 20.40 2.92
CA GLN A 115 -48.47 19.48 1.78
C GLN A 115 -47.10 18.79 1.58
N VAL A 116 -45.99 19.53 1.74
CA VAL A 116 -44.62 18.97 1.70
C VAL A 116 -44.43 17.91 2.78
N ALA A 117 -44.81 18.21 4.03
CA ALA A 117 -44.70 17.27 5.15
C ALA A 117 -45.56 16.01 4.94
N ARG A 118 -46.81 16.17 4.50
CA ARG A 118 -47.70 15.03 4.19
C ARG A 118 -47.14 14.17 3.06
N TYR A 119 -46.57 14.78 2.03
CA TYR A 119 -45.94 14.07 0.93
C TYR A 119 -44.72 13.24 1.40
N ALA A 120 -43.88 13.81 2.25
CA ALA A 120 -42.77 13.10 2.87
C ALA A 120 -43.23 11.92 3.75
N LYS A 121 -44.30 12.12 4.54
CA LYS A 121 -44.93 11.06 5.34
C LYS A 121 -45.44 9.90 4.46
N VAL A 122 -45.96 10.17 3.26
CA VAL A 122 -46.36 9.15 2.28
C VAL A 122 -45.17 8.31 1.81
N ILE A 123 -44.05 8.95 1.43
CA ILE A 123 -42.84 8.22 0.98
C ILE A 123 -42.27 7.37 2.11
N ALA A 124 -42.13 7.95 3.31
CA ALA A 124 -41.60 7.25 4.47
C ALA A 124 -42.48 6.05 4.85
N ALA A 125 -43.81 6.23 4.87
CA ALA A 125 -44.75 5.15 5.16
C ALA A 125 -44.69 4.01 4.12
N ALA A 126 -44.56 4.33 2.83
CA ALA A 126 -44.46 3.31 1.79
C ALA A 126 -43.14 2.52 1.86
N CYS A 127 -42.04 3.20 2.18
CA CYS A 127 -40.70 2.58 2.23
C CYS A 127 -40.36 1.93 3.58
N GLN A 128 -41.12 2.24 4.65
CA GLN A 128 -41.00 1.61 5.97
C GLN A 128 -39.57 1.62 6.53
N ASP A 129 -38.84 2.70 6.28
CA ASP A 129 -37.45 2.87 6.73
C ASP A 129 -36.46 1.77 6.23
N ILE A 130 -36.83 0.94 5.25
CA ILE A 130 -35.98 -0.20 4.82
C ILE A 130 -34.69 0.24 4.11
N ASN A 131 -34.71 1.44 3.49
CA ASN A 131 -33.64 1.98 2.67
C ASN A 131 -33.06 3.29 3.21
N ILE A 132 -33.34 3.62 4.48
CA ILE A 132 -32.79 4.78 5.19
C ILE A 132 -31.81 4.32 6.28
N LYS A 133 -30.84 5.19 6.57
CA LYS A 133 -30.06 5.17 7.82
C LYS A 133 -30.56 6.32 8.67
N VAL A 134 -31.05 6.03 9.87
CA VAL A 134 -31.59 7.07 10.77
C VAL A 134 -30.41 7.90 11.29
N THR A 135 -30.14 9.03 10.62
CA THR A 135 -28.98 9.88 10.89
C THR A 135 -29.09 10.65 12.19
N THR A 136 -30.30 10.86 12.71
CA THR A 136 -30.58 11.47 14.01
C THR A 136 -31.94 11.01 14.55
N THR A 137 -32.11 11.00 15.87
CA THR A 137 -33.39 10.73 16.55
C THR A 137 -34.15 11.99 16.95
N GLU A 138 -33.56 13.18 16.73
CA GLU A 138 -34.12 14.46 17.16
C GLU A 138 -35.22 14.99 16.22
N VAL A 139 -35.39 14.35 15.05
CA VAL A 139 -36.51 14.59 14.13
C VAL A 139 -37.12 13.25 13.66
N PRO A 140 -38.41 13.21 13.27
CA PRO A 140 -39.01 12.01 12.69
C PRO A 140 -38.35 11.57 11.37
N THR A 141 -38.43 10.28 11.04
CA THR A 141 -37.80 9.71 9.82
C THR A 141 -38.32 10.32 8.52
N TRP A 142 -39.57 10.80 8.48
CA TRP A 142 -40.10 11.49 7.29
C TRP A 142 -39.34 12.78 6.96
N VAL A 143 -38.78 13.48 7.97
CA VAL A 143 -37.92 14.66 7.75
C VAL A 143 -36.64 14.23 7.06
N ILE A 144 -36.04 13.11 7.50
CA ILE A 144 -34.82 12.57 6.86
C ILE A 144 -35.14 12.14 5.42
N TYR A 145 -36.22 11.41 5.17
CA TYR A 145 -36.66 11.06 3.80
C TYR A 145 -36.82 12.28 2.91
N LEU A 146 -37.45 13.34 3.43
CA LEU A 146 -37.65 14.58 2.68
C LEU A 146 -36.33 15.22 2.29
N LEU A 147 -35.42 15.39 3.25
CA LEU A 147 -34.14 16.05 2.98
C LEU A 147 -33.26 15.21 2.05
N VAL A 148 -33.27 13.89 2.18
CA VAL A 148 -32.56 12.99 1.26
C VAL A 148 -33.16 13.04 -0.14
N ASP A 149 -34.47 12.92 -0.28
CA ASP A 149 -35.10 12.91 -1.61
C ASP A 149 -34.98 14.28 -2.29
N ALA A 150 -35.19 15.36 -1.54
CA ALA A 150 -35.05 16.71 -2.05
C ALA A 150 -33.59 17.03 -2.40
N PHE A 151 -32.63 16.91 -1.48
CA PHE A 151 -31.28 17.45 -1.69
C PHE A 151 -30.28 16.44 -2.29
N TYR A 152 -30.64 15.17 -2.40
CA TYR A 152 -29.77 14.13 -2.96
C TYR A 152 -30.45 13.30 -4.06
N THR A 153 -31.47 12.51 -3.76
CA THR A 153 -32.01 11.49 -4.69
C THR A 153 -32.54 12.10 -5.99
N THR A 154 -33.26 13.22 -5.92
CA THR A 154 -33.77 13.91 -7.11
C THR A 154 -32.70 14.61 -7.96
N TYR A 155 -31.42 14.50 -7.58
CA TYR A 155 -30.26 14.98 -8.32
C TYR A 155 -29.37 13.85 -8.88
N ASP A 156 -29.68 12.56 -8.63
CA ASP A 156 -28.85 11.37 -8.97
C ASP A 156 -28.50 11.27 -10.48
N ASN A 157 -29.31 11.87 -11.37
CA ASN A 157 -29.12 11.81 -12.84
C ASN A 157 -28.55 13.09 -13.48
N ALA A 158 -28.26 14.16 -12.75
CA ALA A 158 -27.83 15.43 -13.35
C ALA A 158 -26.61 16.02 -12.61
N ARG A 159 -25.42 15.73 -13.15
CA ARG A 159 -24.13 16.07 -12.53
C ARG A 159 -23.89 17.57 -12.28
N ASN A 160 -24.71 18.47 -12.83
CA ASN A 160 -24.51 19.94 -12.79
C ASN A 160 -25.75 20.78 -12.44
N LEU A 161 -26.80 20.22 -11.81
CA LEU A 161 -27.94 21.04 -11.37
C LEU A 161 -27.67 21.70 -10.00
N ASN A 162 -27.73 23.03 -9.97
CA ASN A 162 -27.70 23.86 -8.75
C ASN A 162 -29.10 23.98 -8.14
N LEU A 163 -29.18 24.44 -6.89
CA LEU A 163 -30.45 24.77 -6.22
C LEU A 163 -31.21 25.98 -6.83
N GLU A 164 -30.70 26.60 -7.91
CA GLU A 164 -31.25 27.81 -8.54
C GLU A 164 -32.75 27.74 -8.88
N HIS A 165 -33.29 26.54 -9.12
CA HIS A 165 -34.71 26.30 -9.42
C HIS A 165 -35.58 26.04 -8.17
N ARG A 166 -35.01 26.05 -6.96
CA ARG A 166 -35.69 25.75 -5.69
C ARG A 166 -35.61 26.93 -4.71
N LYS A 167 -35.94 28.12 -5.21
CA LYS A 167 -35.66 29.43 -4.59
C LYS A 167 -36.30 29.67 -3.21
N HIS A 168 -37.37 28.95 -2.88
CA HIS A 168 -38.11 29.11 -1.62
C HIS A 168 -37.71 28.10 -0.55
N TRP A 169 -36.80 27.17 -0.84
CA TRP A 169 -36.20 26.37 0.20
C TRP A 169 -35.27 27.24 1.05
N SER A 170 -35.54 27.26 2.34
CA SER A 170 -34.79 28.02 3.33
C SER A 170 -34.73 27.22 4.63
N MET A 171 -33.74 27.48 5.47
CA MET A 171 -33.63 26.88 6.79
C MET A 171 -34.85 27.24 7.65
N GLU A 172 -35.31 28.49 7.56
CA GLU A 172 -36.55 28.95 8.22
C GLU A 172 -37.77 28.14 7.77
N PHE A 173 -37.92 27.88 6.47
CA PHE A 173 -39.02 27.05 5.95
C PHE A 173 -38.95 25.62 6.51
N ILE A 174 -37.75 25.02 6.59
CA ILE A 174 -37.58 23.67 7.14
C ILE A 174 -37.88 23.66 8.64
N ALA A 175 -37.41 24.66 9.39
CA ALA A 175 -37.65 24.78 10.83
C ALA A 175 -39.14 24.94 11.14
N ASN A 176 -39.82 25.87 10.47
CA ASN A 176 -41.26 26.07 10.60
C ASN A 176 -42.05 24.79 10.26
N MET A 177 -41.57 24.01 9.29
CA MET A 177 -42.21 22.76 8.91
C MET A 177 -42.04 21.69 9.98
N VAL A 178 -40.84 21.56 10.53
CA VAL A 178 -40.58 20.64 11.65
C VAL A 178 -41.43 21.03 12.86
N GLU A 179 -41.51 22.33 13.18
CA GLU A 179 -42.32 22.83 14.29
C GLU A 179 -43.81 22.53 14.11
N ALA A 180 -44.36 22.89 12.96
CA ALA A 180 -45.79 22.72 12.68
C ALA A 180 -46.22 21.25 12.55
N GLU A 181 -45.38 20.39 11.93
CA GLU A 181 -45.79 19.04 11.50
C GLU A 181 -45.18 17.88 12.30
N ALA A 182 -44.15 18.14 13.10
CA ALA A 182 -43.57 17.19 14.05
C ALA A 182 -43.80 17.57 15.52
N ASN A 183 -44.31 18.78 15.81
CA ASN A 183 -44.62 19.26 17.17
C ASN A 183 -43.40 19.19 18.12
N ILE A 184 -42.26 19.64 17.61
CA ILE A 184 -40.97 19.78 18.31
C ILE A 184 -40.36 21.14 17.94
N PRO A 185 -39.42 21.72 18.70
CA PRO A 185 -38.79 22.99 18.33
C PRO A 185 -38.20 22.97 16.91
N GLY A 186 -38.42 24.05 16.15
CA GLY A 186 -37.99 24.14 14.74
C GLY A 186 -36.48 24.01 14.56
N GLU A 187 -35.69 24.45 15.56
CA GLU A 187 -34.24 24.37 15.59
C GLU A 187 -33.72 22.93 15.52
N ASN A 188 -34.53 21.93 15.93
CA ASN A 188 -34.18 20.52 15.80
C ASN A 188 -33.95 20.09 14.33
N ALA A 189 -34.46 20.85 13.36
CA ALA A 189 -34.13 20.63 11.95
C ALA A 189 -32.61 20.66 11.68
N LEU A 190 -31.82 21.39 12.47
CA LEU A 190 -30.36 21.43 12.34
C LEU A 190 -29.71 20.05 12.58
N PHE A 191 -30.31 19.17 13.39
CA PHE A 191 -29.82 17.79 13.53
C PHE A 191 -29.96 17.02 12.22
N ALA A 192 -31.06 17.18 11.49
CA ALA A 192 -31.25 16.53 10.20
C ALA A 192 -30.31 17.09 9.11
N VAL A 193 -29.92 18.36 9.24
CA VAL A 193 -28.96 19.05 8.36
C VAL A 193 -27.53 18.52 8.55
N PHE A 194 -27.05 18.46 9.79
CA PHE A 194 -25.66 18.15 10.09
C PHE A 194 -25.40 16.68 10.41
N ASP A 195 -26.30 15.99 11.11
CA ASP A 195 -25.99 14.67 11.66
C ASP A 195 -25.83 13.59 10.58
N ARG A 196 -24.87 12.68 10.81
CA ARG A 196 -24.46 11.60 9.90
C ARG A 196 -24.21 10.31 10.69
N LYS A 197 -25.00 10.10 11.76
CA LYS A 197 -24.92 8.89 12.56
C LYS A 197 -25.12 7.66 11.67
N ASP A 198 -24.26 6.67 11.85
CA ASP A 198 -24.26 5.40 11.11
C ASP A 198 -24.08 5.50 9.58
N ILE A 199 -23.66 6.67 9.07
CA ILE A 199 -23.21 6.87 7.70
C ILE A 199 -21.68 6.73 7.64
N SER A 200 -21.19 5.86 6.77
CA SER A 200 -19.80 5.75 6.35
C SER A 200 -19.28 7.06 5.81
N GLU A 201 -18.03 7.36 6.15
CA GLU A 201 -17.33 8.59 5.79
C GLU A 201 -17.31 8.88 4.28
N TYR A 202 -17.37 7.82 3.45
CA TYR A 202 -17.43 7.92 1.99
C TYR A 202 -18.72 8.59 1.49
N TYR A 203 -19.84 8.40 2.20
CA TYR A 203 -21.16 8.91 1.82
C TYR A 203 -21.59 10.15 2.61
N ALA A 204 -20.81 10.59 3.61
CA ALA A 204 -21.17 11.71 4.49
C ALA A 204 -21.51 13.01 3.74
N SER A 205 -20.87 13.25 2.59
CA SER A 205 -21.08 14.44 1.75
C SER A 205 -22.30 14.39 0.83
N ASN A 206 -23.08 13.30 0.81
CA ASN A 206 -24.19 13.14 -0.13
C ASN A 206 -25.30 14.19 0.06
N LEU A 207 -25.43 14.76 1.26
CA LEU A 207 -26.35 15.86 1.56
C LEU A 207 -25.76 17.27 1.40
N LYS A 208 -24.55 17.44 0.84
CA LYS A 208 -23.85 18.74 0.80
C LYS A 208 -24.67 19.91 0.23
N ARG A 209 -25.65 19.64 -0.65
CA ARG A 209 -26.53 20.67 -1.23
C ARG A 209 -27.37 21.39 -0.19
N ILE A 210 -27.69 20.77 0.94
CA ILE A 210 -28.43 21.46 2.01
C ILE A 210 -27.67 22.68 2.57
N TYR A 211 -26.34 22.71 2.41
CA TYR A 211 -25.51 23.84 2.82
C TYR A 211 -25.56 25.04 1.86
N GLU A 212 -26.20 24.89 0.69
CA GLU A 212 -26.40 25.96 -0.29
C GLU A 212 -27.68 26.79 -0.01
N LEU A 213 -28.45 26.46 1.05
CA LEU A 213 -29.61 27.24 1.49
C LEU A 213 -29.18 28.69 1.81
N SER A 214 -29.85 29.67 1.21
CA SER A 214 -29.40 31.07 1.24
C SER A 214 -29.44 31.72 2.63
N ASP A 215 -30.33 31.25 3.50
CA ASP A 215 -30.55 31.77 4.85
C ASP A 215 -29.86 30.94 5.94
N LEU A 216 -29.27 29.77 5.63
CA LEU A 216 -28.66 28.89 6.64
C LEU A 216 -27.61 29.63 7.48
N LYS A 217 -26.76 30.44 6.85
CA LYS A 217 -25.77 31.28 7.56
C LYS A 217 -26.45 32.20 8.58
N ASN A 218 -27.48 32.93 8.16
CA ASN A 218 -28.16 33.90 9.03
C ASN A 218 -28.94 33.18 10.14
N TYR A 219 -29.53 32.02 9.83
CA TYR A 219 -30.23 31.17 10.79
C TYR A 219 -29.28 30.65 11.88
N LEU A 220 -28.07 30.22 11.52
CA LEU A 220 -27.05 29.83 12.51
C LEU A 220 -26.64 31.03 13.38
N LEU A 221 -26.49 32.22 12.80
CA LEU A 221 -26.14 33.44 13.55
C LEU A 221 -27.24 33.89 14.51
N SER A 222 -28.52 33.66 14.19
CA SER A 222 -29.64 34.02 15.07
C SER A 222 -29.92 32.97 16.17
N HIS A 223 -29.50 31.72 15.99
CA HIS A 223 -29.71 30.61 16.94
C HIS A 223 -28.41 30.16 17.63
N GLN A 224 -27.54 31.13 17.92
CA GLN A 224 -26.22 30.91 18.54
C GLN A 224 -26.29 30.14 19.87
N GLU A 225 -27.26 30.46 20.72
CA GLU A 225 -27.42 29.81 22.03
C GLU A 225 -27.72 28.32 21.88
N PHE A 226 -28.72 27.96 21.04
CA PHE A 226 -29.07 26.57 20.74
C PHE A 226 -27.88 25.78 20.18
N ILE A 227 -27.06 26.40 19.33
CA ILE A 227 -25.86 25.74 18.79
C ILE A 227 -24.87 25.41 19.91
N ARG A 228 -24.64 26.35 20.83
CA ARG A 228 -23.67 26.21 21.93
C ARG A 228 -24.12 25.24 23.01
N THR A 229 -25.42 25.14 23.28
CA THR A 229 -25.96 24.38 24.42
C THR A 229 -26.60 23.06 24.05
N GLU A 230 -27.18 22.92 22.85
CA GLU A 230 -27.96 21.74 22.47
C GLU A 230 -27.37 21.01 21.26
N LEU A 231 -27.04 21.74 20.18
CA LEU A 231 -26.64 21.11 18.91
C LEU A 231 -25.34 20.32 19.04
N ILE A 232 -24.28 20.95 19.56
CA ILE A 232 -22.97 20.30 19.64
C ILE A 232 -22.93 19.10 20.60
N ASP A 233 -23.82 19.06 21.60
CA ASP A 233 -23.85 18.00 22.60
C ASP A 233 -24.53 16.73 22.08
N LYS A 234 -25.49 16.87 21.16
CA LYS A 234 -26.30 15.75 20.64
C LYS A 234 -25.86 15.25 19.26
N LEU A 235 -25.09 16.03 18.49
CA LEU A 235 -24.59 15.58 17.19
C LEU A 235 -23.64 14.37 17.32
N SER A 236 -23.74 13.42 16.39
CA SER A 236 -22.73 12.37 16.28
C SER A 236 -21.35 12.93 15.92
N ALA A 237 -20.30 12.12 16.08
CA ALA A 237 -18.94 12.51 15.69
C ALA A 237 -18.85 12.96 14.22
N ASN A 238 -19.58 12.30 13.31
CA ASN A 238 -19.61 12.69 11.91
C ASN A 238 -20.42 13.98 11.71
N GLY A 239 -21.50 14.18 12.47
CA GLY A 239 -22.29 15.41 12.44
C GLY A 239 -21.51 16.64 12.92
N LEU A 240 -20.72 16.48 13.99
CA LEU A 240 -19.80 17.52 14.47
C LEU A 240 -18.75 17.87 13.41
N VAL A 241 -18.22 16.89 12.69
CA VAL A 241 -17.27 17.13 11.59
C VAL A 241 -17.93 17.93 10.46
N GLU A 242 -19.16 17.60 10.07
CA GLU A 242 -19.90 18.37 9.06
C GLU A 242 -20.19 19.81 9.53
N LEU A 243 -20.54 20.01 10.80
CA LEU A 243 -20.72 21.34 11.39
C LEU A 243 -19.41 22.15 11.36
N ILE A 244 -18.31 21.57 11.83
CA ILE A 244 -16.97 22.20 11.80
C ILE A 244 -16.61 22.62 10.37
N ASN A 245 -16.77 21.71 9.41
CA ASN A 245 -16.47 21.96 8.01
C ASN A 245 -17.32 23.10 7.43
N HIS A 246 -18.60 23.19 7.81
CA HIS A 246 -19.48 24.27 7.38
C HIS A 246 -19.10 25.62 8.00
N LEU A 247 -18.84 25.66 9.32
CA LEU A 247 -18.42 26.87 10.01
C LEU A 247 -17.12 27.42 9.41
N ASN A 248 -16.14 26.55 9.12
CA ASN A 248 -14.86 26.96 8.56
C ASN A 248 -14.95 27.58 7.15
N LYS A 249 -15.98 27.24 6.36
CA LYS A 249 -16.16 27.79 5.01
C LYS A 249 -16.55 29.27 4.99
N ASN A 250 -17.01 29.83 6.12
CA ASN A 250 -17.42 31.23 6.20
C ASN A 250 -16.71 31.92 7.37
N THR A 251 -15.90 32.93 7.09
CA THR A 251 -15.12 33.65 8.11
C THR A 251 -16.00 34.22 9.22
N ILE A 252 -17.17 34.77 8.90
CA ILE A 252 -18.10 35.30 9.91
C ILE A 252 -18.60 34.19 10.83
N LEU A 253 -19.00 33.03 10.29
CA LEU A 253 -19.43 31.90 11.14
C LEU A 253 -18.27 31.35 11.96
N ARG A 254 -17.12 31.13 11.32
CA ARG A 254 -15.90 30.63 11.95
C ARG A 254 -15.49 31.49 13.15
N ASP A 255 -15.44 32.81 12.96
CA ASP A 255 -15.02 33.75 13.99
C ASP A 255 -16.11 33.90 15.07
N THR A 256 -17.40 33.86 14.71
CA THR A 256 -18.52 33.90 15.67
C THR A 256 -18.57 32.67 16.58
N PHE A 257 -18.22 31.49 16.05
CA PHE A 257 -18.23 30.21 16.77
C PHE A 257 -16.82 29.71 17.11
N ALA A 258 -15.85 30.63 17.22
CA ALA A 258 -14.46 30.30 17.53
C ALA A 258 -14.32 29.56 18.87
N ASP A 259 -15.14 29.92 19.86
CA ASP A 259 -15.25 29.25 21.16
C ASP A 259 -15.61 27.75 21.00
N ILE A 260 -16.57 27.45 20.13
CA ILE A 260 -17.01 26.08 19.84
C ILE A 260 -15.93 25.32 19.08
N ILE A 261 -15.27 25.94 18.09
CA ILE A 261 -14.16 25.30 17.36
C ILE A 261 -13.02 24.95 18.31
N VAL A 262 -12.64 25.85 19.21
CA VAL A 262 -11.62 25.62 20.24
C VAL A 262 -12.04 24.49 21.20
N LEU A 263 -13.29 24.50 21.64
CA LEU A 263 -13.83 23.42 22.48
C LEU A 263 -13.75 22.06 21.77
N LEU A 264 -14.18 21.99 20.51
CA LEU A 264 -14.16 20.75 19.71
C LEU A 264 -12.74 20.30 19.37
N ALA A 265 -11.76 21.20 19.25
CA ALA A 265 -10.35 20.88 19.13
C ALA A 265 -9.76 20.22 20.40
N THR A 266 -10.45 20.31 21.54
CA THR A 266 -10.10 19.58 22.77
C THR A 266 -11.00 18.37 23.03
N SER A 267 -11.84 18.01 22.06
CA SER A 267 -12.81 16.93 22.19
C SER A 267 -12.16 15.58 22.49
N SER A 268 -12.90 14.75 23.23
CA SER A 268 -12.51 13.38 23.52
C SER A 268 -12.58 12.46 22.28
N LEU A 269 -13.30 12.89 21.23
CA LEU A 269 -13.53 12.18 19.98
C LEU A 269 -12.43 12.52 18.95
N LYS A 270 -11.66 11.50 18.54
CA LYS A 270 -10.48 11.68 17.69
C LYS A 270 -10.79 12.31 16.32
N THR A 271 -11.90 11.95 15.69
CA THR A 271 -12.29 12.46 14.35
C THR A 271 -12.69 13.92 14.39
N VAL A 272 -13.51 14.31 15.38
CA VAL A 272 -13.92 15.69 15.65
C VAL A 272 -12.70 16.57 15.92
N LYS A 273 -11.83 16.08 16.80
CA LYS A 273 -10.57 16.75 17.15
C LYS A 273 -9.69 16.99 15.91
N LYS A 274 -9.49 15.96 15.08
CA LYS A 274 -8.72 16.06 13.83
C LYS A 274 -9.30 17.09 12.85
N ALA A 275 -10.62 17.29 12.84
CA ALA A 275 -11.26 18.30 11.98
C ALA A 275 -11.13 19.72 12.55
N ALA A 276 -11.21 19.89 13.88
CA ALA A 276 -11.19 21.20 14.52
C ALA A 276 -9.78 21.77 14.76
N GLU A 277 -8.80 20.95 15.18
CA GLU A 277 -7.44 21.40 15.54
C GLU A 277 -6.76 22.27 14.47
N PRO A 278 -6.81 21.93 13.16
CA PRO A 278 -6.10 22.73 12.16
C PRO A 278 -6.71 24.12 11.96
N ILE A 279 -8.01 24.29 12.26
CA ILE A 279 -8.73 25.56 12.08
C ILE A 279 -8.25 26.61 13.08
N LEU A 280 -7.68 26.20 14.23
CA LEU A 280 -7.17 27.11 15.25
C LEU A 280 -6.15 28.10 14.69
N ASN A 281 -5.29 27.66 13.78
CA ASN A 281 -4.28 28.53 13.17
C ASN A 281 -4.85 29.49 12.10
N THR A 282 -6.15 29.38 11.80
CA THR A 282 -6.86 30.30 10.89
C THR A 282 -7.73 31.33 11.63
N LEU A 283 -7.90 31.15 12.94
CA LEU A 283 -8.62 32.06 13.83
C LEU A 283 -7.69 33.17 14.35
N PRO A 284 -8.23 34.32 14.78
CA PRO A 284 -7.43 35.36 15.43
C PRO A 284 -6.73 34.80 16.70
N ALA A 285 -5.42 35.02 16.80
CA ALA A 285 -4.59 34.43 17.86
C ALA A 285 -5.08 34.77 19.28
N GLU A 286 -5.54 36.00 19.51
CA GLU A 286 -6.10 36.43 20.80
C GLU A 286 -7.37 35.65 21.18
N ILE A 287 -8.26 35.39 20.22
CA ILE A 287 -9.50 34.63 20.46
C ILE A 287 -9.16 33.17 20.79
N VAL A 288 -8.20 32.58 20.07
CA VAL A 288 -7.74 31.21 20.36
C VAL A 288 -7.09 31.16 21.74
N LYS A 289 -6.20 32.11 22.07
CA LYS A 289 -5.55 32.20 23.38
C LYS A 289 -6.58 32.30 24.49
N GLU A 290 -7.56 33.20 24.39
CA GLU A 290 -8.61 33.40 25.39
C GLU A 290 -9.41 32.10 25.63
N ASN A 291 -9.97 31.54 24.56
CA ASN A 291 -10.83 30.36 24.66
C ASN A 291 -10.05 29.10 25.08
N LEU A 292 -8.83 28.92 24.57
CA LEU A 292 -7.99 27.77 24.92
C LEU A 292 -7.50 27.88 26.36
N THR A 293 -7.22 29.10 26.85
CA THR A 293 -6.93 29.35 28.27
C THR A 293 -8.14 29.00 29.13
N HIS A 294 -9.35 29.39 28.72
CA HIS A 294 -10.57 29.01 29.43
C HIS A 294 -10.72 27.48 29.51
N VAL A 295 -10.49 26.75 28.41
CA VAL A 295 -10.51 25.28 28.41
C VAL A 295 -9.39 24.70 29.29
N LEU A 296 -8.19 25.28 29.25
CA LEU A 296 -7.05 24.85 30.07
C LEU A 296 -7.29 25.05 31.57
N MET A 297 -8.04 26.07 31.98
CA MET A 297 -8.32 26.35 33.40
C MET A 297 -9.57 25.62 33.90
N ASN A 298 -10.63 25.59 33.10
CA ASN A 298 -11.97 25.18 33.56
C ASN A 298 -12.47 23.87 32.94
N GLY A 299 -11.80 23.34 31.91
CA GLY A 299 -12.22 22.12 31.23
C GLY A 299 -12.10 20.85 32.08
N THR A 300 -12.64 19.75 31.56
CA THR A 300 -12.39 18.42 32.13
C THR A 300 -10.89 18.08 32.11
N PRO A 301 -10.38 17.19 32.98
CA PRO A 301 -8.95 16.84 32.96
C PRO A 301 -8.42 16.40 31.59
N LYS A 302 -9.26 15.74 30.78
CA LYS A 302 -8.92 15.34 29.41
C LYS A 302 -8.81 16.55 28.49
N GLN A 303 -9.76 17.49 28.55
CA GLN A 303 -9.72 18.74 27.78
C GLN A 303 -8.53 19.61 28.18
N ARG A 304 -8.25 19.78 29.48
CA ARG A 304 -7.08 20.54 29.95
C ARG A 304 -5.75 19.96 29.45
N THR A 305 -5.63 18.63 29.47
CA THR A 305 -4.48 17.91 28.89
C THR A 305 -4.34 18.21 27.39
N GLN A 306 -5.45 18.19 26.63
CA GLN A 306 -5.42 18.52 25.20
C GLN A 306 -5.10 20.01 24.97
N ALA A 307 -5.65 20.92 25.78
CA ALA A 307 -5.36 22.34 25.68
C ALA A 307 -3.88 22.65 25.90
N ALA A 308 -3.25 22.00 26.88
CA ALA A 308 -1.81 22.10 27.10
C ALA A 308 -1.00 21.61 25.88
N ASP A 309 -1.41 20.50 25.26
CA ASP A 309 -0.78 19.96 24.05
C ASP A 309 -0.92 20.91 22.85
N LEU A 310 -2.07 21.58 22.72
CA LEU A 310 -2.33 22.57 21.67
C LEU A 310 -1.49 23.84 21.85
N PHE A 311 -1.36 24.37 23.08
CA PHE A 311 -0.44 25.48 23.35
C PHE A 311 1.00 25.12 22.99
N ALA A 312 1.48 23.94 23.39
CA ALA A 312 2.82 23.49 23.01
C ALA A 312 2.99 23.29 21.50
N ARG A 313 1.93 22.90 20.78
CA ARG A 313 1.97 22.77 19.32
C ARG A 313 2.04 24.13 18.63
N GLN A 314 1.42 25.18 19.18
CA GLN A 314 1.51 26.54 18.67
C GLN A 314 2.88 27.17 18.91
N GLY A 315 3.61 26.75 19.95
CA GLY A 315 4.95 27.28 20.25
C GLY A 315 4.95 28.69 20.86
N GLU A 316 3.78 29.21 21.22
CA GLU A 316 3.58 30.51 21.88
C GLU A 316 2.81 30.37 23.19
N ASN A 317 2.69 31.45 23.97
CA ASN A 317 1.90 31.51 25.22
C ASN A 317 2.40 30.60 26.35
N ARG A 318 3.72 30.47 26.47
CA ARG A 318 4.39 29.74 27.56
C ARG A 318 3.96 30.24 28.94
N ASP A 319 3.77 31.54 29.09
CA ASP A 319 3.27 32.21 30.30
C ASP A 319 1.92 31.65 30.79
N VAL A 320 1.01 31.31 29.86
CA VAL A 320 -0.30 30.74 30.18
C VAL A 320 -0.16 29.35 30.80
N LEU A 321 0.75 28.52 30.27
CA LEU A 321 1.02 27.19 30.80
C LEU A 321 1.70 27.26 32.17
N GLU A 322 2.65 28.18 32.35
CA GLU A 322 3.30 28.41 33.65
C GLU A 322 2.31 28.88 34.71
N GLU A 323 1.36 29.75 34.36
CA GLU A 323 0.30 30.18 35.27
C GLU A 323 -0.68 29.04 35.59
N ALA A 324 -1.12 28.27 34.59
CA ALA A 324 -1.99 27.12 34.80
C ALA A 324 -1.34 26.07 35.73
N LEU A 325 -0.02 25.87 35.61
CA LEU A 325 0.72 24.94 36.44
C LEU A 325 0.69 25.31 37.93
N LYS A 326 0.68 26.60 38.27
CA LYS A 326 0.64 27.07 39.67
C LYS A 326 -0.67 26.70 40.38
N HIS A 327 -1.78 26.65 39.64
CA HIS A 327 -3.13 26.44 40.19
C HIS A 327 -3.69 25.04 39.94
N GLU A 328 -3.04 24.22 39.12
CA GLU A 328 -3.51 22.87 38.78
C GLU A 328 -3.29 21.86 39.91
N THR A 329 -4.28 21.00 40.14
CA THR A 329 -4.30 19.99 41.22
C THR A 329 -4.30 18.57 40.69
N SER A 330 -4.75 18.36 39.44
CA SER A 330 -4.78 17.07 38.78
C SER A 330 -3.38 16.64 38.35
N LYS A 331 -2.82 15.61 39.01
CA LYS A 331 -1.51 15.02 38.67
C LYS A 331 -1.34 14.69 37.18
N ALA A 332 -2.42 14.28 36.52
CA ALA A 332 -2.39 13.95 35.09
C ALA A 332 -2.22 15.22 34.22
N VAL A 333 -2.89 16.31 34.58
CA VAL A 333 -2.83 17.58 33.85
C VAL A 333 -1.52 18.31 34.15
N ILE A 334 -1.08 18.36 35.42
CA ILE A 334 0.25 18.88 35.83
C ILE A 334 1.33 18.30 34.92
N LYS A 335 1.37 16.96 34.82
CA LYS A 335 2.35 16.27 33.99
C LYS A 335 2.23 16.60 32.49
N SER A 336 1.02 16.87 32.01
CA SER A 336 0.80 17.29 30.63
C SER A 336 1.29 18.71 30.38
N ILE A 337 1.06 19.63 31.33
CA ILE A 337 1.53 21.02 31.27
C ILE A 337 3.06 21.06 31.37
N GLU A 338 3.66 20.31 32.30
CA GLU A 338 5.12 20.17 32.40
C GLU A 338 5.72 19.64 31.09
N SER A 339 5.10 18.59 30.50
CA SER A 339 5.54 18.06 29.21
C SER A 339 5.35 19.06 28.07
N ALA A 340 4.29 19.86 28.08
CA ALA A 340 4.04 20.92 27.12
C ALA A 340 5.10 22.02 27.20
N LEU A 341 5.39 22.51 28.43
CA LEU A 341 6.43 23.51 28.69
C LEU A 341 7.83 23.06 28.25
N GLN A 342 8.14 21.77 28.40
CA GLN A 342 9.42 21.21 27.95
C GLN A 342 9.58 21.30 26.42
N ARG A 343 8.52 21.10 25.63
CA ARG A 343 8.60 21.20 24.16
C ARG A 343 8.97 22.59 23.65
N PHE A 344 8.70 23.65 24.43
CA PHE A 344 9.18 25.01 24.08
C PHE A 344 10.71 25.07 24.05
N SER A 345 11.39 24.33 24.94
CA SER A 345 12.86 24.29 24.94
C SER A 345 13.45 23.63 23.68
N VAL A 346 12.72 22.72 23.04
CA VAL A 346 13.10 22.13 21.74
C VAL A 346 13.01 23.17 20.61
N ALA A 347 11.96 23.99 20.63
CA ALA A 347 11.81 25.10 19.67
C ALA A 347 12.89 26.17 19.90
N ASP A 348 13.20 26.49 21.15
CA ASP A 348 14.27 27.43 21.52
C ASP A 348 15.64 26.98 20.97
N ASN A 349 15.94 25.67 21.02
CA ASN A 349 17.17 25.12 20.44
C ASN A 349 17.18 25.22 18.90
N ALA A 350 16.04 25.02 18.23
CA ALA A 350 15.93 25.17 16.77
C ALA A 350 16.06 26.63 16.31
N ASN A 351 15.62 27.59 17.12
CA ASN A 351 15.73 29.02 16.86
C ASN A 351 17.17 29.57 16.91
N THR A 352 18.14 28.76 17.35
CA THR A 352 19.58 29.13 17.33
C THR A 352 20.23 28.97 15.95
N VAL A 353 19.51 28.43 14.97
CA VAL A 353 19.97 28.26 13.59
C VAL A 353 19.56 29.50 12.78
N ASP A 354 20.53 30.16 12.13
CA ASP A 354 20.31 31.37 11.34
C ASP A 354 19.21 31.20 10.29
N ALA A 355 18.41 32.25 10.08
CA ALA A 355 17.40 32.28 9.03
C ALA A 355 18.07 32.17 7.65
N ILE A 356 17.64 31.17 6.87
CA ILE A 356 18.21 30.93 5.54
C ILE A 356 17.67 31.97 4.56
N GLU A 357 18.54 32.74 3.93
CA GLU A 357 18.16 33.63 2.82
C GLU A 357 17.95 32.81 1.55
N ALA A 358 16.77 32.95 0.93
CA ALA A 358 16.46 32.32 -0.34
C ALA A 358 17.34 32.89 -1.47
N PRO A 359 17.84 32.06 -2.41
CA PRO A 359 18.56 32.55 -3.58
C PRO A 359 17.72 33.54 -4.40
N ASP A 360 18.39 34.47 -5.08
CA ASP A 360 17.75 35.42 -6.01
C ASP A 360 16.88 34.68 -7.03
N PHE A 361 15.68 35.23 -7.28
CA PHE A 361 14.71 34.64 -8.20
C PHE A 361 14.88 35.23 -9.61
N THR A 362 15.07 34.38 -10.61
CA THR A 362 15.09 34.77 -12.02
C THR A 362 13.94 34.07 -12.77
N PRO A 363 12.95 34.81 -13.31
CA PRO A 363 11.82 34.21 -14.02
C PRO A 363 12.23 33.63 -15.38
N LEU A 364 11.52 32.61 -15.85
CA LEU A 364 11.73 32.05 -17.19
C LEU A 364 11.21 33.00 -18.28
N GLU A 365 11.95 33.10 -19.37
CA GLU A 365 11.51 33.82 -20.56
C GLU A 365 10.48 33.00 -21.36
N ASP A 366 9.47 33.69 -21.88
CA ASP A 366 8.46 33.12 -22.77
C ASP A 366 8.92 33.33 -24.21
N THR A 367 9.95 32.59 -24.60
CA THR A 367 10.56 32.68 -25.93
C THR A 367 9.60 32.08 -26.96
N PRO A 368 9.24 32.79 -28.05
CA PRO A 368 8.34 32.26 -29.06
C PRO A 368 9.01 31.17 -29.93
N LEU A 369 8.22 30.20 -30.38
CA LEU A 369 8.63 29.24 -31.40
C LEU A 369 8.92 29.96 -32.74
N PRO A 370 9.96 29.53 -33.48
CA PRO A 370 10.35 30.14 -34.74
C PRO A 370 9.32 29.89 -35.84
N ASP A 371 9.24 30.76 -36.85
CA ASP A 371 8.28 30.61 -37.96
C ASP A 371 8.46 29.30 -38.76
N SER A 372 9.67 28.74 -38.79
CA SER A 372 9.95 27.42 -39.39
C SER A 372 9.11 26.30 -38.76
N THR A 373 8.67 26.46 -37.52
CA THR A 373 7.78 25.53 -36.79
C THR A 373 6.44 25.32 -37.51
N ARG A 374 5.97 26.32 -38.27
CA ARG A 374 4.70 26.25 -39.00
C ARG A 374 4.71 25.15 -40.04
N ASP A 375 5.82 24.96 -40.75
CA ASP A 375 5.96 23.89 -41.75
C ASP A 375 6.01 22.50 -41.08
N ILE A 376 6.59 22.41 -39.87
CA ILE A 376 6.59 21.16 -39.09
C ILE A 376 5.17 20.79 -38.67
N MET A 377 4.34 21.75 -38.22
CA MET A 377 2.93 21.52 -37.87
C MET A 377 2.13 20.97 -39.05
N VAL A 378 2.32 21.56 -40.24
CA VAL A 378 1.68 21.11 -41.48
C VAL A 378 2.13 19.69 -41.85
N ASN A 379 3.42 19.42 -41.75
CA ASN A 379 3.95 18.08 -42.04
C ASN A 379 3.40 17.03 -41.07
N ASN A 380 3.34 17.35 -39.77
CA ASN A 380 2.73 16.48 -38.77
C ASN A 380 1.28 16.15 -39.10
N PHE A 381 0.48 17.17 -39.42
CA PHE A 381 -0.90 17.00 -39.83
C PHE A 381 -1.05 16.13 -41.07
N ASN A 382 -0.25 16.36 -42.11
CA ASN A 382 -0.32 15.59 -43.36
C ASN A 382 0.00 14.10 -43.14
N GLU A 383 1.02 13.79 -42.34
CA GLU A 383 1.35 12.41 -41.97
C GLU A 383 0.20 11.74 -41.19
N MET A 384 -0.37 12.46 -40.21
CA MET A 384 -1.50 11.94 -39.42
C MET A 384 -2.74 11.73 -40.27
N LEU A 385 -3.06 12.67 -41.18
CA LEU A 385 -4.22 12.58 -42.06
C LEU A 385 -4.09 11.39 -43.01
N ALA A 386 -2.90 11.18 -43.58
CA ALA A 386 -2.61 10.02 -44.41
C ALA A 386 -2.81 8.71 -43.62
N LYS A 387 -2.30 8.62 -42.39
CA LYS A 387 -2.46 7.43 -41.56
C LYS A 387 -3.90 7.20 -41.11
N ALA A 388 -4.62 8.25 -40.75
CA ALA A 388 -6.03 8.17 -40.38
C ALA A 388 -6.89 7.69 -41.55
N LYS A 389 -6.58 8.13 -42.78
CA LYS A 389 -7.23 7.64 -44.00
C LYS A 389 -7.01 6.13 -44.19
N GLU A 390 -5.76 5.69 -44.10
CA GLU A 390 -5.39 4.27 -44.21
C GLU A 390 -6.14 3.42 -43.16
N ASN A 391 -6.17 3.87 -41.91
CA ASN A 391 -6.88 3.20 -40.83
C ASN A 391 -8.40 3.15 -41.05
N ALA A 392 -9.01 4.22 -41.58
CA ALA A 392 -10.43 4.27 -41.90
C ALA A 392 -10.79 3.32 -43.05
N GLU A 393 -9.97 3.27 -44.11
CA GLU A 393 -10.13 2.33 -45.22
C GLU A 393 -9.98 0.87 -44.74
N ARG A 394 -9.03 0.61 -43.84
CA ARG A 394 -8.85 -0.69 -43.20
C ARG A 394 -10.04 -1.10 -42.33
N GLU A 395 -10.57 -0.20 -41.50
CA GLU A 395 -11.76 -0.44 -40.67
C GLU A 395 -13.01 -0.74 -41.54
N ILE A 396 -13.17 -0.03 -42.67
CA ILE A 396 -14.25 -0.31 -43.64
C ILE A 396 -14.13 -1.73 -44.19
N GLU A 397 -12.92 -2.18 -44.53
CA GLU A 397 -12.71 -3.53 -45.05
C GLU A 397 -12.94 -4.60 -43.97
N GLU A 398 -12.41 -4.40 -42.76
CA GLU A 398 -12.59 -5.32 -41.62
C GLU A 398 -14.07 -5.50 -41.23
N ASN A 399 -14.84 -4.41 -41.29
CA ASN A 399 -16.28 -4.43 -41.03
C ASN A 399 -17.07 -5.30 -42.02
N LYS A 400 -16.56 -5.58 -43.22
CA LYS A 400 -17.25 -6.44 -44.20
C LYS A 400 -17.26 -7.91 -43.77
N THR A 401 -16.28 -8.33 -42.98
CA THR A 401 -16.10 -9.73 -42.56
C THR A 401 -16.34 -9.98 -41.07
N SER A 402 -16.47 -8.93 -40.25
CA SER A 402 -16.62 -9.03 -38.81
C SER A 402 -18.07 -9.27 -38.36
N LYS A 403 -18.26 -9.98 -37.23
CA LYS A 403 -19.57 -10.15 -36.58
C LYS A 403 -20.11 -8.85 -35.97
N HIS A 404 -19.24 -7.89 -35.69
CA HIS A 404 -19.58 -6.59 -35.12
C HIS A 404 -18.86 -5.48 -35.90
N SER A 405 -19.60 -4.42 -36.26
CA SER A 405 -19.06 -3.28 -37.00
C SER A 405 -18.68 -2.12 -36.08
N TYR A 406 -17.48 -1.57 -36.25
CA TYR A 406 -17.01 -0.39 -35.54
C TYR A 406 -16.82 0.79 -36.50
N ASN A 407 -16.81 2.03 -36.00
CA ASN A 407 -16.67 3.22 -36.84
C ASN A 407 -15.76 4.30 -36.23
N TRP A 408 -14.90 3.91 -35.30
CA TRP A 408 -14.07 4.87 -34.57
C TRP A 408 -12.95 5.42 -35.45
N ALA A 409 -12.35 4.60 -36.33
CA ALA A 409 -11.28 5.04 -37.24
C ALA A 409 -11.84 5.95 -38.34
N GLN A 410 -13.00 5.59 -38.89
CA GLN A 410 -13.76 6.43 -39.82
C GLN A 410 -14.14 7.78 -39.20
N ARG A 411 -14.63 7.79 -37.94
CA ARG A 411 -14.92 9.04 -37.22
C ARG A 411 -13.67 9.87 -37.01
N HIS A 412 -12.56 9.26 -36.58
CA HIS A 412 -11.30 9.94 -36.38
C HIS A 412 -10.78 10.60 -37.67
N TYR A 413 -10.76 9.87 -38.79
CA TYR A 413 -10.39 10.43 -40.10
C TYR A 413 -11.31 11.58 -40.52
N LYS A 414 -12.63 11.42 -40.35
CA LYS A 414 -13.61 12.47 -40.64
C LYS A 414 -13.39 13.71 -39.79
N ASP A 415 -13.02 13.55 -38.53
CA ASP A 415 -12.76 14.68 -37.63
C ASP A 415 -11.44 15.37 -37.93
N LEU A 416 -10.39 14.61 -38.27
CA LEU A 416 -9.10 15.16 -38.66
C LEU A 416 -9.16 15.87 -40.03
N SER A 417 -9.97 15.37 -40.96
CA SER A 417 -10.20 15.97 -42.29
C SER A 417 -10.90 17.33 -42.25
N LYS A 418 -11.41 17.76 -41.09
CA LYS A 418 -12.01 19.09 -40.90
C LYS A 418 -10.95 20.18 -40.66
N ILE A 419 -9.69 19.78 -40.42
CA ILE A 419 -8.58 20.70 -40.21
C ILE A 419 -7.92 21.00 -41.57
N ASP A 420 -7.55 22.25 -41.80
CA ASP A 420 -6.78 22.66 -42.97
C ASP A 420 -5.36 23.14 -42.62
N GLU A 421 -4.52 23.30 -43.65
CA GLU A 421 -3.14 23.76 -43.50
C GLU A 421 -3.04 25.11 -42.77
N LYS A 422 -3.99 26.02 -43.03
CA LYS A 422 -4.02 27.35 -42.41
C LYS A 422 -4.24 27.24 -40.91
N GLN A 423 -5.12 26.35 -40.47
CA GLN A 423 -5.35 26.06 -39.06
C GLN A 423 -4.10 25.46 -38.41
N CYS A 424 -3.40 24.53 -39.07
CA CYS A 424 -2.14 23.96 -38.57
C CYS A 424 -1.05 25.03 -38.40
N ARG A 425 -0.90 25.93 -39.38
CA ARG A 425 0.08 27.04 -39.30
C ARG A 425 -0.27 28.00 -38.17
N ALA A 426 -1.56 28.26 -37.93
CA ALA A 426 -2.02 29.13 -36.85
C ALA A 426 -1.83 28.54 -35.44
N LEU A 427 -1.53 27.23 -35.30
CA LEU A 427 -1.22 26.64 -33.99
C LEU A 427 0.02 27.26 -33.35
N VAL A 428 1.01 27.66 -34.15
CA VAL A 428 2.20 28.35 -33.65
C VAL A 428 1.82 29.68 -33.00
N ASP A 429 0.86 30.42 -33.57
CA ASP A 429 0.36 31.67 -32.96
C ASP A 429 -0.34 31.40 -31.64
N LYS A 430 -1.18 30.35 -31.57
CA LYS A 430 -1.85 29.95 -30.31
C LYS A 430 -0.85 29.60 -29.22
N LEU A 431 0.21 28.88 -29.57
CA LEU A 431 1.27 28.46 -28.66
C LEU A 431 2.15 29.63 -28.20
N ASN A 432 2.53 30.53 -29.11
CA ASN A 432 3.37 31.69 -28.78
C ASN A 432 2.61 32.75 -27.98
N SER A 433 1.33 32.99 -28.29
CA SER A 433 0.53 34.04 -27.65
C SER A 433 -0.20 33.57 -26.38
N GLY A 434 -0.40 32.26 -26.21
CA GLY A 434 -1.31 31.74 -25.19
C GLY A 434 -2.78 32.12 -25.42
N GLN A 435 -3.15 32.56 -26.63
CA GLN A 435 -4.51 32.93 -26.99
C GLN A 435 -5.15 31.89 -27.92
N GLY A 436 -6.45 31.65 -27.72
CA GLY A 436 -7.24 30.70 -28.51
C GLY A 436 -7.13 29.25 -28.05
N THR A 437 -8.25 28.56 -27.96
CA THR A 437 -8.31 27.17 -27.46
C THR A 437 -7.62 26.21 -28.43
N ILE A 438 -6.85 25.28 -27.86
CA ILE A 438 -6.25 24.14 -28.57
C ILE A 438 -7.22 22.95 -28.47
N GLN A 439 -7.63 22.41 -29.60
CA GLN A 439 -8.55 21.26 -29.66
C GLN A 439 -7.80 19.92 -29.52
N SER A 440 -8.50 18.84 -29.17
CA SER A 440 -7.88 17.53 -28.92
C SER A 440 -7.09 16.98 -30.12
N ASN A 441 -7.61 17.17 -31.34
CA ASN A 441 -6.94 16.85 -32.60
C ASN A 441 -5.71 17.73 -32.86
N GLU A 442 -5.77 19.02 -32.50
CA GLU A 442 -4.63 19.95 -32.61
C GLU A 442 -3.48 19.56 -31.65
N ILE A 443 -3.79 19.06 -30.45
CA ILE A 443 -2.77 18.54 -29.51
C ILE A 443 -2.02 17.35 -30.12
N GLN A 444 -2.73 16.46 -30.79
CA GLN A 444 -2.10 15.31 -31.46
C GLN A 444 -1.14 15.77 -32.56
N ILE A 445 -1.48 16.83 -33.31
CA ILE A 445 -0.60 17.43 -34.33
C ILE A 445 0.67 18.01 -33.67
N ILE A 446 0.52 18.71 -32.55
CA ILE A 446 1.65 19.30 -31.81
C ILE A 446 2.60 18.22 -31.30
N LYS A 447 2.06 17.12 -30.75
CA LYS A 447 2.82 16.03 -30.15
C LYS A 447 3.30 14.97 -31.15
N HIS A 448 2.87 15.01 -32.40
CA HIS A 448 3.20 13.98 -33.39
C HIS A 448 4.72 13.79 -33.52
N LYS A 449 5.17 12.57 -33.21
CA LYS A 449 6.59 12.15 -33.19
C LYS A 449 7.49 13.04 -32.32
N ASN A 450 6.94 13.78 -31.36
CA ASN A 450 7.65 14.71 -30.47
C ASN A 450 8.53 15.75 -31.20
N ARG A 451 8.23 16.08 -32.47
CA ARG A 451 9.05 17.02 -33.25
C ARG A 451 9.06 18.43 -32.66
N ILE A 452 7.89 18.93 -32.26
CA ILE A 452 7.73 20.26 -31.67
C ILE A 452 8.28 20.31 -30.24
N PRO A 453 7.93 19.37 -29.32
CA PRO A 453 8.52 19.34 -27.98
C PRO A 453 10.06 19.24 -27.93
N ASN A 454 10.68 18.67 -28.97
CA ASN A 454 12.14 18.53 -29.07
C ASN A 454 12.86 19.76 -29.65
N LEU A 455 12.14 20.80 -30.08
CA LEU A 455 12.77 22.05 -30.53
C LEU A 455 13.44 22.78 -29.34
N PRO A 456 14.66 23.33 -29.49
CA PRO A 456 15.31 24.11 -28.45
C PRO A 456 14.43 25.26 -27.91
N GLU A 457 13.70 25.94 -28.80
CA GLU A 457 12.82 27.07 -28.50
C GLU A 457 11.48 26.64 -27.86
N TYR A 458 11.19 25.34 -27.80
CA TYR A 458 10.03 24.85 -27.06
C TYR A 458 10.29 24.93 -25.56
N THR A 459 9.83 26.02 -24.96
CA THR A 459 9.93 26.31 -23.51
C THR A 459 8.83 25.66 -22.66
N PHE A 460 8.96 25.76 -21.34
CA PHE A 460 7.95 25.31 -20.37
C PHE A 460 6.58 25.99 -20.54
N PHE A 461 6.55 27.24 -21.03
CA PHE A 461 5.30 27.95 -21.36
C PHE A 461 4.47 27.19 -22.40
N HIS A 462 5.11 26.72 -23.47
CA HIS A 462 4.42 25.96 -24.51
C HIS A 462 3.88 24.62 -23.98
N ALA A 463 4.65 23.93 -23.14
CA ALA A 463 4.22 22.68 -22.52
C ALA A 463 2.96 22.88 -21.67
N VAL A 464 2.96 23.91 -20.81
CA VAL A 464 1.80 24.27 -19.97
C VAL A 464 0.57 24.64 -20.82
N ARG A 465 0.76 25.42 -21.89
CA ARG A 465 -0.33 25.78 -22.83
C ARG A 465 -0.91 24.55 -23.53
N VAL A 466 -0.10 23.57 -23.91
CA VAL A 466 -0.59 22.31 -24.50
C VAL A 466 -1.39 21.51 -23.48
N ILE A 467 -0.88 21.36 -22.25
CA ILE A 467 -1.49 20.55 -21.19
C ILE A 467 -2.87 21.10 -20.77
N THR A 468 -3.02 22.43 -20.76
CA THR A 468 -4.31 23.07 -20.43
C THR A 468 -5.25 23.23 -21.61
N ASN A 469 -4.87 22.78 -22.81
CA ASN A 469 -5.58 23.09 -24.06
C ASN A 469 -5.67 24.62 -24.30
N ASN A 470 -4.72 25.37 -23.76
CA ASN A 470 -4.68 26.83 -23.72
C ASN A 470 -5.94 27.43 -23.07
N ARG A 471 -6.57 26.68 -22.16
CA ARG A 471 -7.72 27.15 -21.39
C ARG A 471 -7.24 28.04 -20.27
N GLN A 472 -7.91 29.18 -20.13
CA GLN A 472 -7.70 30.04 -18.98
C GLN A 472 -8.29 29.40 -17.74
N HIS A 473 -7.71 29.72 -16.58
CA HIS A 473 -8.24 29.38 -15.26
C HIS A 473 -8.27 27.89 -14.92
N ALA A 474 -7.32 27.11 -15.43
CA ALA A 474 -7.06 25.75 -14.94
C ALA A 474 -6.71 25.78 -13.44
N ASP A 475 -7.16 24.80 -12.68
CA ASP A 475 -7.04 24.71 -11.22
C ASP A 475 -6.34 23.41 -10.76
N HIS A 476 -5.82 22.64 -11.72
CA HIS A 476 -5.13 21.39 -11.46
C HIS A 476 -4.12 21.06 -12.57
N PHE A 477 -3.04 20.41 -12.17
CA PHE A 477 -2.01 19.87 -13.06
C PHE A 477 -1.91 18.36 -12.81
N SER A 478 -2.33 17.54 -13.78
CA SER A 478 -2.34 16.08 -13.63
C SER A 478 -0.93 15.54 -13.64
N SER A 479 -0.62 14.61 -12.71
CA SER A 479 0.68 13.92 -12.69
C SER A 479 0.98 13.17 -13.97
N HIS A 480 -0.05 12.63 -14.64
CA HIS A 480 0.10 11.97 -15.94
C HIS A 480 0.69 12.92 -16.99
N TYR A 481 0.16 14.14 -17.10
CA TYR A 481 0.66 15.14 -18.04
C TYR A 481 1.99 15.74 -17.58
N PHE A 482 2.15 16.00 -16.27
CA PHE A 482 3.42 16.48 -15.71
C PHE A 482 4.57 15.51 -15.99
N ASN A 483 4.31 14.20 -15.89
CA ASN A 483 5.32 13.18 -16.09
C ASN A 483 5.50 12.74 -17.55
N GLY A 484 4.43 12.74 -18.35
CA GLY A 484 4.44 12.18 -19.71
C GLY A 484 4.63 13.21 -20.83
N ASP A 485 4.18 14.45 -20.62
CA ASP A 485 4.07 15.43 -21.72
C ASP A 485 5.14 16.52 -21.72
N ILE A 486 5.90 16.66 -20.63
CA ILE A 486 6.92 17.69 -20.48
C ILE A 486 8.30 17.04 -20.69
N PRO A 487 9.08 17.47 -21.71
CA PRO A 487 10.42 16.94 -21.96
C PRO A 487 11.34 17.07 -20.74
N GLU A 488 12.10 16.02 -20.41
CA GLU A 488 13.00 15.99 -19.23
C GLU A 488 14.02 17.14 -19.24
N ARG A 489 14.47 17.56 -20.43
CA ARG A 489 15.39 18.71 -20.60
C ARG A 489 14.85 20.02 -20.03
N LEU A 490 13.54 20.14 -19.84
CA LEU A 490 12.92 21.34 -19.28
C LEU A 490 12.90 21.34 -17.74
N PHE A 491 13.28 20.24 -17.08
CA PHE A 491 13.29 20.15 -15.61
C PHE A 491 14.69 20.23 -14.98
N SER A 492 15.76 20.06 -15.77
CA SER A 492 17.14 19.99 -15.25
C SER A 492 17.58 21.23 -14.47
N ASP A 493 17.06 22.39 -14.87
CA ASP A 493 17.51 23.70 -14.43
C ASP A 493 16.38 24.61 -13.92
N ILE A 494 15.14 24.10 -13.83
CA ILE A 494 14.01 24.91 -13.33
C ILE A 494 13.76 24.67 -11.85
N GLU A 495 13.30 25.69 -11.15
CA GLU A 495 12.85 25.62 -9.76
C GLU A 495 11.35 25.89 -9.61
N LEU A 496 10.76 25.54 -8.46
CA LEU A 496 9.32 25.65 -8.24
C LEU A 496 8.80 27.10 -8.30
N ARG A 497 9.59 28.13 -7.92
CA ARG A 497 9.16 29.54 -8.09
C ARG A 497 8.99 29.91 -9.57
N GLN A 498 9.78 29.30 -10.46
CA GLN A 498 9.64 29.49 -11.90
C GLN A 498 8.40 28.76 -12.44
N VAL A 499 8.09 27.58 -11.90
CA VAL A 499 6.84 26.85 -12.22
C VAL A 499 5.63 27.70 -11.84
N GLU A 500 5.60 28.21 -10.60
CA GLU A 500 4.55 29.12 -10.14
C GLU A 500 4.39 30.32 -11.09
N ASN A 501 5.49 31.01 -11.40
CA ASN A 501 5.47 32.17 -12.30
C ASN A 501 4.92 31.85 -13.70
N VAL A 502 5.28 30.69 -14.27
CA VAL A 502 4.78 30.26 -15.58
C VAL A 502 3.29 29.96 -15.50
N LEU A 503 2.84 29.25 -14.45
CA LEU A 503 1.42 28.94 -14.26
C LEU A 503 0.58 30.21 -14.08
N GLU A 504 1.06 31.20 -13.34
CA GLU A 504 0.42 32.52 -13.20
C GLU A 504 0.29 33.22 -14.55
N ARG A 505 1.38 33.29 -15.32
CA ARG A 505 1.39 33.91 -16.65
C ARG A 505 0.55 33.13 -17.67
N CYS A 506 0.31 31.84 -17.44
CA CYS A 506 -0.65 31.01 -18.18
C CYS A 506 -2.08 31.06 -17.60
N SER A 507 -2.37 32.01 -16.70
CA SER A 507 -3.70 32.26 -16.13
C SER A 507 -4.29 31.10 -15.31
N PHE A 508 -3.47 30.29 -14.64
CA PHE A 508 -3.95 29.29 -13.68
C PHE A 508 -4.63 29.93 -12.46
N LYS A 509 -5.66 29.28 -11.94
CA LYS A 509 -6.21 29.59 -10.62
C LYS A 509 -5.30 29.01 -9.55
N ARG A 510 -4.94 29.82 -8.54
CA ARG A 510 -4.14 29.39 -7.38
C ARG A 510 -2.82 28.72 -7.81
N ALA A 511 -2.06 29.36 -8.69
CA ALA A 511 -0.81 28.83 -9.25
C ALA A 511 0.18 28.32 -8.18
N ALA A 512 0.33 29.05 -7.07
CA ALA A 512 1.09 28.63 -5.90
C ALA A 512 0.65 27.24 -5.38
N ARG A 513 -0.65 27.04 -5.15
CA ARG A 513 -1.18 25.75 -4.68
C ARG A 513 -0.94 24.63 -5.68
N VAL A 514 -1.17 24.89 -6.97
CA VAL A 514 -0.95 23.90 -8.03
C VAL A 514 0.53 23.48 -8.06
N THR A 515 1.44 24.43 -7.86
CA THR A 515 2.88 24.17 -7.75
C THR A 515 3.22 23.33 -6.51
N ALA A 516 2.67 23.69 -5.34
CA ALA A 516 2.85 22.94 -4.11
C ALA A 516 2.31 21.50 -4.21
N ALA A 517 1.18 21.32 -4.90
CA ALA A 517 0.54 20.02 -5.11
C ALA A 517 1.45 19.03 -5.84
N LEU A 518 2.32 19.49 -6.75
CA LEU A 518 3.30 18.64 -7.44
C LEU A 518 4.21 17.90 -6.46
N CYS A 519 4.48 18.48 -5.29
CA CYS A 519 5.37 17.90 -4.29
C CYS A 519 4.62 17.34 -3.07
N LEU A 520 3.39 17.78 -2.79
CA LEU A 520 2.69 17.48 -1.53
C LEU A 520 1.51 16.49 -1.66
N GLU A 521 0.99 16.18 -2.86
CA GLU A 521 -0.10 15.22 -3.07
C GLU A 521 0.41 13.78 -3.31
N SER A 522 -0.33 12.76 -2.83
CA SER A 522 0.02 11.33 -2.92
C SER A 522 0.36 10.80 -4.33
N TYR A 523 -0.26 11.34 -5.38
CA TYR A 523 -0.12 10.86 -6.77
C TYR A 523 0.78 11.72 -7.64
N GLN A 524 1.45 12.70 -7.03
CA GLN A 524 2.34 13.62 -7.72
C GLN A 524 3.79 13.22 -7.44
N ASP A 525 4.63 13.41 -8.44
CA ASP A 525 6.00 12.89 -8.47
C ASP A 525 7.02 14.03 -8.59
N GLY A 526 6.62 15.23 -8.15
CA GLY A 526 7.39 16.45 -8.26
C GLY A 526 8.76 16.33 -7.61
N LEU A 527 8.85 15.75 -6.41
CA LEU A 527 10.13 15.57 -5.70
C LEU A 527 11.11 14.63 -6.43
N ARG A 528 10.63 13.75 -7.31
CA ARG A 528 11.49 12.91 -8.16
C ARG A 528 12.00 13.65 -9.40
N ARG A 529 11.21 14.61 -9.92
CA ARG A 529 11.61 15.48 -11.05
C ARG A 529 12.54 16.61 -10.57
N PHE A 530 12.19 17.27 -9.46
CA PHE A 530 12.99 18.31 -8.80
C PHE A 530 13.97 17.70 -7.80
N ARG A 531 15.01 17.03 -8.32
CA ARG A 531 15.93 16.22 -7.50
C ARG A 531 16.83 17.05 -6.60
N LYS A 532 17.20 18.26 -7.02
CA LYS A 532 18.13 19.13 -6.30
C LYS A 532 17.37 19.92 -5.23
N PRO A 533 17.86 19.97 -3.97
CA PRO A 533 17.24 20.75 -2.91
C PRO A 533 16.88 22.20 -3.33
N GLU A 534 17.76 22.85 -4.08
CA GLU A 534 17.65 24.24 -4.52
C GLU A 534 16.48 24.47 -5.48
N GLN A 535 15.94 23.42 -6.11
CA GLN A 535 14.75 23.51 -6.96
C GLN A 535 13.45 23.58 -6.15
N VAL A 536 13.48 23.18 -4.87
CA VAL A 536 12.29 22.90 -4.07
C VAL A 536 12.15 23.87 -2.91
N TRP A 537 13.15 23.97 -2.04
CA TRP A 537 13.01 24.70 -0.78
C TRP A 537 12.75 26.21 -0.92
N PRO A 538 13.29 26.95 -1.92
CA PRO A 538 13.07 28.41 -2.01
C PRO A 538 11.60 28.80 -2.23
N PHE A 539 10.84 27.96 -2.94
CA PHE A 539 9.40 28.12 -3.10
C PHE A 539 8.68 27.90 -1.76
N PHE A 540 9.00 26.79 -1.07
CA PHE A 540 8.34 26.46 0.19
C PHE A 540 8.74 27.36 1.37
N SER A 541 9.89 28.06 1.30
CA SER A 541 10.21 29.12 2.26
C SER A 541 9.33 30.36 2.09
N GLN A 542 8.82 30.62 0.88
CA GLN A 542 7.87 31.71 0.61
C GLN A 542 6.41 31.28 0.92
N HIS A 543 6.11 30.00 0.80
CA HIS A 543 4.76 29.42 1.00
C HIS A 543 4.74 28.36 2.11
N THR A 544 5.09 28.78 3.32
CA THR A 544 5.19 27.87 4.48
C THR A 544 3.83 27.32 4.93
N ASP A 545 2.74 27.98 4.55
CA ASP A 545 1.36 27.56 4.78
C ASP A 545 1.02 26.21 4.12
N TYR A 546 1.61 25.88 2.96
CA TYR A 546 1.39 24.57 2.33
C TYR A 546 2.08 23.43 3.07
N ILE A 547 3.26 23.67 3.67
CA ILE A 547 3.88 22.70 4.58
C ILE A 547 3.02 22.55 5.84
N ALA A 548 2.52 23.67 6.38
CA ALA A 548 1.63 23.65 7.52
C ALA A 548 0.34 22.84 7.23
N GLU A 549 -0.27 22.99 6.06
CA GLU A 549 -1.41 22.17 5.60
C GLU A 549 -1.03 20.68 5.54
N ALA A 550 0.09 20.33 4.89
CA ALA A 550 0.57 18.94 4.78
C ALA A 550 0.78 18.29 6.16
N LEU A 551 1.32 19.04 7.12
CA LEU A 551 1.55 18.58 8.49
C LEU A 551 0.30 18.61 9.38
N ASN A 552 -0.86 18.99 8.83
CA ASN A 552 -2.14 19.19 9.51
C ASN A 552 -2.10 20.26 10.61
N LEU A 553 -1.26 21.28 10.43
CA LEU A 553 -1.28 22.52 11.21
C LEU A 553 -2.30 23.53 10.63
N MET A 554 -2.72 23.35 9.38
CA MET A 554 -3.78 24.14 8.74
C MET A 554 -4.84 23.20 8.14
N PRO A 555 -6.11 23.64 8.02
CA PRO A 555 -7.14 22.79 7.46
C PRO A 555 -6.86 22.56 5.98
N ASN A 556 -7.22 21.38 5.48
CA ASN A 556 -7.16 21.08 4.06
C ASN A 556 -7.93 22.14 3.26
N GLN A 557 -7.27 22.78 2.31
CA GLN A 557 -7.86 23.81 1.46
C GLN A 557 -8.26 23.28 0.06
N SER A 558 -8.17 21.96 -0.14
CA SER A 558 -8.63 21.27 -1.35
C SER A 558 -10.12 20.96 -1.28
N GLU A 559 -10.85 21.23 -2.37
CA GLU A 559 -12.24 20.83 -2.53
C GLU A 559 -12.41 19.32 -2.75
N HIS A 560 -11.34 18.63 -3.13
CA HIS A 560 -11.33 17.20 -3.40
C HIS A 560 -10.52 16.44 -2.34
N ARG A 561 -11.15 15.44 -1.70
CA ARG A 561 -10.52 14.60 -0.68
C ARG A 561 -9.26 13.87 -1.17
N TYR A 562 -9.18 13.55 -2.46
CA TYR A 562 -8.02 12.85 -3.05
C TYR A 562 -6.86 13.78 -3.44
N ARG A 563 -7.02 15.10 -3.25
CA ARG A 563 -6.03 16.14 -3.56
C ARG A 563 -5.60 16.88 -2.30
N GLN A 564 -5.52 16.16 -1.19
CA GLN A 564 -5.04 16.68 0.09
C GLN A 564 -3.52 16.57 0.12
N PHE A 565 -2.89 17.51 0.81
CA PHE A 565 -1.46 17.42 1.08
C PHE A 565 -1.18 16.40 2.18
N GLU A 566 -0.12 15.62 2.00
CA GLU A 566 0.18 14.47 2.84
C GLU A 566 1.34 14.75 3.80
N ILE A 567 1.24 14.20 5.02
CA ILE A 567 2.28 14.35 6.04
C ILE A 567 3.63 13.78 5.56
N SER A 568 3.61 12.63 4.87
CA SER A 568 4.84 12.01 4.35
C SER A 568 5.56 12.92 3.38
N GLN A 569 4.83 13.57 2.48
CA GLN A 569 5.38 14.51 1.52
C GLN A 569 5.87 15.79 2.19
N GLY A 570 5.13 16.29 3.20
CA GLY A 570 5.58 17.43 4.02
C GLY A 570 6.92 17.16 4.73
N ILE A 571 7.11 15.96 5.27
CA ILE A 571 8.40 15.54 5.87
C ILE A 571 9.51 15.48 4.82
N GLU A 572 9.21 14.97 3.62
CA GLU A 572 10.20 14.88 2.55
C GLU A 572 10.60 16.27 2.02
N VAL A 573 9.64 17.17 1.83
CA VAL A 573 9.89 18.58 1.47
C VAL A 573 10.77 19.26 2.52
N LEU A 574 10.48 19.07 3.82
CA LEU A 574 11.32 19.61 4.89
C LEU A 574 12.75 19.05 4.86
N GLY A 575 12.94 17.80 4.44
CA GLY A 575 14.25 17.21 4.21
C GLY A 575 15.03 17.82 3.04
N ARG A 576 14.41 18.67 2.22
CA ARG A 576 15.08 19.45 1.15
C ARG A 576 15.54 20.84 1.62
N PHE A 577 15.16 21.26 2.83
CA PHE A 577 15.67 22.51 3.38
C PHE A 577 17.12 22.32 3.86
N PRO A 578 17.99 23.34 3.74
CA PRO A 578 19.32 23.29 4.33
C PRO A 578 19.28 23.10 5.86
N THR A 579 18.31 23.73 6.52
CA THR A 579 17.98 23.52 7.95
C THR A 579 16.47 23.54 8.16
N ILE A 580 15.96 22.76 9.11
CA ILE A 580 14.51 22.63 9.34
C ILE A 580 13.97 23.96 9.90
N PRO A 581 12.96 24.59 9.29
CA PRO A 581 12.34 25.80 9.84
C PRO A 581 11.78 25.53 11.24
N ALA A 582 12.18 26.35 12.22
CA ALA A 582 11.94 26.12 13.64
C ALA A 582 10.44 25.94 13.99
N GLN A 583 9.55 26.66 13.29
CA GLN A 583 8.09 26.57 13.47
C GLN A 583 7.51 25.15 13.25
N PHE A 584 8.20 24.28 12.48
CA PHE A 584 7.73 22.92 12.22
C PHE A 584 8.32 21.88 13.17
N VAL A 585 9.42 22.20 13.87
CA VAL A 585 10.13 21.25 14.75
C VAL A 585 9.22 20.66 15.83
N PRO A 586 8.37 21.43 16.55
CA PRO A 586 7.45 20.85 17.54
C PRO A 586 6.52 19.80 16.94
N ARG A 587 6.02 20.04 15.72
CA ARG A 587 5.13 19.11 15.03
C ARG A 587 5.86 17.84 14.58
N ILE A 588 7.08 17.96 14.07
CA ILE A 588 7.89 16.80 13.69
C ILE A 588 8.26 15.98 14.94
N MET A 589 8.57 16.64 16.07
CA MET A 589 8.83 15.97 17.34
C MET A 589 7.61 15.20 17.85
N GLU A 590 6.41 15.78 17.74
CA GLU A 590 5.16 15.09 18.05
C GLU A 590 4.98 13.81 17.20
N LEU A 591 5.32 13.86 15.91
CA LEU A 591 5.28 12.70 15.02
C LEU A 591 6.36 11.65 15.36
N ALA A 592 7.54 12.09 15.79
CA ALA A 592 8.68 11.25 16.14
C ALA A 592 8.50 10.47 17.46
N LEU A 593 7.77 11.03 18.43
CA LEU A 593 7.51 10.41 19.74
C LEU A 593 6.07 9.91 19.91
N GLY A 594 5.16 10.29 19.01
CA GLY A 594 3.73 10.03 19.11
C GLY A 594 3.34 8.55 19.00
N GLU A 595 2.10 8.25 19.40
CA GLU A 595 1.53 6.89 19.36
C GLU A 595 1.37 6.36 17.92
N ASN A 596 1.21 7.24 16.93
CA ASN A 596 1.09 6.86 15.53
C ASN A 596 2.46 6.43 14.98
N LYS A 597 2.52 5.22 14.42
CA LYS A 597 3.77 4.63 13.90
C LYS A 597 4.11 5.07 12.47
N THR A 598 3.11 5.55 11.72
CA THR A 598 3.18 5.69 10.25
C THR A 598 4.33 6.58 9.79
N HIS A 599 4.50 7.75 10.42
CA HIS A 599 5.53 8.73 10.04
C HIS A 599 6.69 8.83 11.02
N ARG A 600 6.69 7.98 12.05
CA ARG A 600 7.58 8.13 13.20
C ARG A 600 9.05 8.07 12.81
N VAL A 601 9.44 7.04 12.06
CA VAL A 601 10.84 6.83 11.69
C VAL A 601 11.30 7.93 10.74
N SER A 602 10.48 8.35 9.77
CA SER A 602 10.82 9.45 8.86
C SER A 602 10.98 10.77 9.61
N ALA A 603 10.11 11.05 10.60
CA ALA A 603 10.23 12.23 11.45
C ALA A 603 11.49 12.19 12.33
N GLN A 604 11.82 11.03 12.93
CA GLN A 604 13.06 10.85 13.70
C GLN A 604 14.30 11.07 12.83
N LYS A 605 14.35 10.48 11.62
CA LYS A 605 15.45 10.67 10.66
C LYS A 605 15.61 12.13 10.23
N LEU A 606 14.50 12.84 10.01
CA LEU A 606 14.56 14.27 9.70
C LEU A 606 15.18 15.05 10.88
N LEU A 607 14.74 14.79 12.11
CA LEU A 607 15.24 15.44 13.32
C LEU A 607 16.68 15.07 13.69
N GLU A 608 17.18 13.91 13.25
CA GLU A 608 18.57 13.49 13.43
C GLU A 608 19.58 14.45 12.76
N THR A 609 19.12 15.33 11.85
CA THR A 609 19.94 16.41 11.28
C THR A 609 20.16 17.60 12.22
N LEU A 610 19.37 17.72 13.31
CA LEU A 610 19.50 18.80 14.28
C LEU A 610 20.56 18.48 15.35
N PRO A 611 21.34 19.48 15.79
CA PRO A 611 22.29 19.29 16.88
C PRO A 611 21.57 18.94 18.19
N ASN A 612 22.21 18.12 19.03
CA ASN A 612 21.73 17.76 20.37
C ASN A 612 20.32 17.13 20.45
N ILE A 613 19.82 16.53 19.37
CA ILE A 613 18.47 15.93 19.32
C ILE A 613 18.22 14.86 20.40
N HIS A 614 19.27 14.19 20.87
CA HIS A 614 19.21 13.22 21.96
C HIS A 614 18.62 13.82 23.25
N LEU A 615 18.86 15.12 23.54
CA LEU A 615 18.27 15.80 24.69
C LEU A 615 16.75 15.90 24.56
N SER A 616 16.25 16.24 23.37
CA SER A 616 14.81 16.28 23.11
C SER A 616 14.18 14.88 23.11
N ALA A 617 14.90 13.86 22.62
CA ALA A 617 14.43 12.48 22.71
C ALA A 617 14.32 11.99 24.17
N GLN A 618 15.20 12.46 25.09
CA GLN A 618 15.11 12.14 26.53
C GLN A 618 13.81 12.62 27.18
N GLU A 619 13.15 13.66 26.65
CA GLU A 619 11.86 14.13 27.16
C GLU A 619 10.81 13.01 27.17
N GLY A 620 10.82 12.19 26.11
CA GLY A 620 9.92 11.05 25.97
C GLY A 620 10.04 10.01 27.09
N LEU A 621 11.19 9.94 27.77
CA LEU A 621 11.44 9.04 28.91
C LEU A 621 10.56 9.38 30.13
N THR A 622 10.13 10.63 30.26
CA THR A 622 9.32 11.09 31.40
C THR A 622 7.82 10.86 31.18
N SER A 623 7.38 10.51 29.97
CA SER A 623 5.97 10.40 29.59
C SER A 623 5.17 9.48 30.52
N SER A 624 3.88 9.77 30.76
CA SER A 624 2.97 8.86 31.48
C SER A 624 2.62 7.62 30.65
N LYS A 625 2.70 7.74 29.33
CA LYS A 625 2.38 6.69 28.36
C LYS A 625 3.60 5.80 28.14
N GLN A 626 3.40 4.49 28.24
CA GLN A 626 4.47 3.51 28.12
C GLN A 626 5.05 3.46 26.71
N GLU A 627 4.20 3.59 25.70
CA GLU A 627 4.54 3.50 24.29
C GLU A 627 5.50 4.62 23.86
N ILE A 628 5.30 5.82 24.42
CA ILE A 628 6.19 6.97 24.20
C ILE A 628 7.55 6.73 24.87
N ARG A 629 7.56 6.21 26.11
CA ARG A 629 8.82 5.88 26.80
C ARG A 629 9.63 4.84 26.02
N VAL A 630 8.99 3.75 25.58
CA VAL A 630 9.64 2.71 24.76
C VAL A 630 10.21 3.31 23.48
N THR A 631 9.41 4.11 22.77
CA THR A 631 9.85 4.78 21.54
C THR A 631 11.05 5.69 21.76
N ALA A 632 11.07 6.46 22.86
CA ALA A 632 12.19 7.31 23.23
C ALA A 632 13.45 6.50 23.56
N ILE A 633 13.30 5.41 24.33
CA ILE A 633 14.42 4.51 24.67
C ILE A 633 15.04 3.91 23.40
N GLU A 634 14.21 3.38 22.49
CA GLU A 634 14.66 2.80 21.22
C GLU A 634 15.35 3.84 20.34
N TRP A 635 14.82 5.07 20.29
CA TRP A 635 15.44 6.14 19.53
C TRP A 635 16.79 6.56 20.12
N LEU A 636 16.90 6.73 21.44
CA LEU A 636 18.15 7.04 22.13
C LEU A 636 19.21 5.95 21.93
N ALA A 637 18.81 4.67 21.98
CA ALA A 637 19.71 3.56 21.70
C ALA A 637 20.25 3.61 20.26
N ARG A 638 19.40 3.95 19.29
CA ARG A 638 19.81 4.12 17.88
C ARG A 638 20.73 5.33 17.67
N LEU A 639 20.49 6.44 18.36
CA LEU A 639 21.38 7.61 18.34
C LEU A 639 22.77 7.30 18.90
N ASN A 640 22.89 6.25 19.72
CA ASN A 640 24.15 5.74 20.27
C ASN A 640 25.01 6.83 20.95
N ASN A 641 24.38 7.74 21.67
CA ASN A 641 25.04 8.85 22.35
C ASN A 641 25.16 8.59 23.88
N PRO A 642 26.39 8.49 24.43
CA PRO A 642 26.64 8.25 25.86
C PRO A 642 25.97 9.24 26.83
N ASP A 643 25.69 10.48 26.42
CA ASP A 643 25.01 11.48 27.26
C ASP A 643 23.58 11.08 27.64
N SER A 644 23.04 10.05 27.00
CA SER A 644 21.73 9.46 27.31
C SER A 644 21.74 8.50 28.51
N LEU A 645 22.91 7.98 28.89
CA LEU A 645 23.07 6.97 29.94
C LEU A 645 22.51 7.42 31.30
N PRO A 646 22.77 8.65 31.81
CA PRO A 646 22.24 9.09 33.10
C PRO A 646 20.70 9.09 33.14
N ALA A 647 20.06 9.54 32.06
CA ALA A 647 18.60 9.60 31.95
C ALA A 647 17.97 8.20 31.89
N LEU A 648 18.54 7.28 31.10
CA LEU A 648 18.10 5.89 31.01
C LEU A 648 18.24 5.15 32.34
N ASN A 649 19.39 5.29 33.01
CA ASN A 649 19.65 4.71 34.33
C ASN A 649 18.71 5.27 35.41
N ALA A 650 18.42 6.58 35.38
CA ALA A 650 17.48 7.21 36.30
C ALA A 650 16.04 6.67 36.12
N LEU A 651 15.61 6.45 34.87
CA LEU A 651 14.31 5.85 34.58
C LEU A 651 14.26 4.39 35.05
N LEU A 652 15.30 3.59 34.78
CA LEU A 652 15.35 2.17 35.17
C LEU A 652 15.16 1.94 36.67
N LYS A 653 15.69 2.84 37.51
CA LYS A 653 15.53 2.79 38.98
C LYS A 653 14.07 2.97 39.45
N LYS A 654 13.27 3.74 38.71
CA LYS A 654 11.89 4.12 39.10
C LYS A 654 10.82 3.35 38.32
N GLU A 655 11.16 2.82 37.15
CA GLU A 655 10.21 2.20 36.23
C GLU A 655 9.69 0.85 36.75
N LYS A 656 8.37 0.73 36.78
CA LYS A 656 7.64 -0.44 37.27
C LYS A 656 7.06 -1.28 36.13
N ARG A 657 6.87 -0.69 34.94
CA ARG A 657 6.27 -1.36 33.78
C ARG A 657 7.31 -2.22 33.06
N GLU A 658 7.01 -3.51 32.98
CA GLU A 658 7.93 -4.55 32.51
C GLU A 658 8.42 -4.29 31.08
N VAL A 659 7.52 -3.88 30.19
CA VAL A 659 7.85 -3.59 28.78
C VAL A 659 8.86 -2.44 28.65
N VAL A 660 8.72 -1.39 29.47
CA VAL A 660 9.66 -0.25 29.47
C VAL A 660 11.00 -0.67 30.06
N ARG A 661 11.00 -1.45 31.16
CA ARG A 661 12.22 -2.01 31.74
C ARG A 661 12.97 -2.88 30.75
N ALA A 662 12.27 -3.71 29.99
CA ALA A 662 12.86 -4.56 28.97
C ALA A 662 13.57 -3.76 27.87
N SER A 663 12.91 -2.67 27.43
CA SER A 663 13.47 -1.75 26.46
C SER A 663 14.70 -1.01 27.02
N LEU A 664 14.66 -0.59 28.30
CA LEU A 664 15.77 0.08 28.98
C LEU A 664 17.01 -0.81 29.08
N LEU A 665 16.85 -2.05 29.53
CA LEU A 665 17.98 -2.97 29.66
C LEU A 665 18.62 -3.25 28.30
N THR A 666 17.79 -3.40 27.25
CA THR A 666 18.27 -3.53 25.87
C THR A 666 19.06 -2.31 25.42
N ALA A 667 18.55 -1.10 25.67
CA ALA A 667 19.22 0.14 25.28
C ALA A 667 20.52 0.41 26.06
N LEU A 668 20.55 0.12 27.37
CA LEU A 668 21.74 0.28 28.21
C LEU A 668 22.85 -0.66 27.76
N GLU A 669 22.53 -1.93 27.50
CA GLU A 669 23.49 -2.90 26.96
C GLU A 669 24.02 -2.44 25.59
N GLN A 670 23.16 -1.94 24.70
CA GLN A 670 23.57 -1.41 23.40
C GLN A 670 24.53 -0.21 23.53
N LEU A 671 24.37 0.60 24.58
CA LEU A 671 25.26 1.71 24.94
C LEU A 671 26.48 1.27 25.76
N GLY A 672 26.68 -0.02 26.01
CA GLY A 672 27.85 -0.60 26.65
C GLY A 672 27.81 -0.74 28.18
N GLU A 673 26.64 -0.56 28.83
CA GLU A 673 26.48 -0.74 30.28
C GLU A 673 26.38 -2.23 30.70
N ASP A 674 26.89 -2.56 31.88
CA ASP A 674 26.77 -3.91 32.45
C ASP A 674 25.40 -4.15 33.10
N ILE A 675 24.62 -5.05 32.51
CA ILE A 675 23.29 -5.44 32.99
C ILE A 675 23.29 -6.75 33.81
N SER A 676 24.45 -7.38 34.05
CA SER A 676 24.57 -8.71 34.67
C SER A 676 23.84 -8.86 36.01
N SER A 677 23.85 -7.82 36.85
CA SER A 677 23.16 -7.78 38.14
C SER A 677 21.64 -7.96 38.03
N TYR A 678 21.04 -7.57 36.90
CA TYR A 678 19.62 -7.72 36.60
C TYR A 678 19.25 -9.12 36.08
N LEU A 679 20.24 -9.94 35.73
CA LEU A 679 20.07 -11.27 35.11
C LEU A 679 20.31 -12.44 36.08
N SER A 680 20.58 -12.18 37.36
CA SER A 680 20.82 -13.26 38.34
C SER A 680 19.54 -14.10 38.58
N PRO A 681 19.65 -15.43 38.82
CA PRO A 681 18.48 -16.28 39.08
C PRO A 681 17.58 -15.77 40.22
N LYS A 682 18.18 -15.17 41.26
CA LYS A 682 17.45 -14.58 42.39
C LYS A 682 16.65 -13.34 41.96
N THR A 683 17.25 -12.47 41.15
CA THR A 683 16.58 -11.27 40.63
C THR A 683 15.43 -11.65 39.69
N LEU A 684 15.66 -12.62 38.80
CA LEU A 684 14.66 -13.12 37.85
C LEU A 684 13.48 -13.80 38.55
N LEU A 685 13.73 -14.56 39.62
CA LEU A 685 12.66 -15.16 40.42
C LEU A 685 11.80 -14.09 41.10
N ALA A 686 12.43 -13.10 41.74
CA ALA A 686 11.71 -12.00 42.38
C ALA A 686 10.87 -11.18 41.37
N GLU A 687 11.37 -11.01 40.15
CA GLU A 687 10.62 -10.40 39.06
C GLU A 687 9.42 -11.26 38.64
N ALA A 688 9.63 -12.57 38.47
CA ALA A 688 8.58 -13.51 38.10
C ALA A 688 7.45 -13.56 39.14
N GLU A 689 7.79 -13.68 40.43
CA GLU A 689 6.81 -13.66 41.53
C GLU A 689 5.99 -12.37 41.56
N LYS A 690 6.61 -11.23 41.22
CA LYS A 690 5.92 -9.95 41.14
C LYS A 690 5.02 -9.87 39.92
N GLY A 691 5.52 -10.29 38.75
CA GLY A 691 4.80 -10.25 37.49
C GLY A 691 3.59 -11.17 37.47
N LEU A 692 3.69 -12.36 38.06
CA LEU A 692 2.63 -13.37 38.12
C LEU A 692 1.46 -12.99 39.04
N LYS A 693 1.59 -11.95 39.88
CA LYS A 693 0.45 -11.38 40.63
C LYS A 693 -0.57 -10.69 39.72
N ALA A 694 -0.15 -10.24 38.53
CA ALA A 694 -1.05 -9.66 37.54
C ALA A 694 -1.76 -10.77 36.74
N LYS A 695 -3.00 -10.53 36.31
CA LYS A 695 -3.75 -11.46 35.47
C LYS A 695 -3.03 -11.67 34.13
N ALA A 696 -2.86 -12.92 33.72
CA ALA A 696 -2.33 -13.26 32.40
C ALA A 696 -3.23 -12.70 31.27
N PRO A 697 -2.67 -12.37 30.09
CA PRO A 697 -3.45 -11.97 28.92
C PRO A 697 -4.58 -12.97 28.63
N ALA A 698 -5.80 -12.46 28.40
CA ALA A 698 -6.96 -13.31 28.11
C ALA A 698 -6.77 -14.17 26.85
N SER A 699 -5.96 -13.70 25.91
CA SER A 699 -5.60 -14.43 24.69
C SER A 699 -4.82 -15.72 24.99
N LEU A 700 -4.11 -15.82 26.12
CA LEU A 700 -3.37 -17.01 26.52
C LEU A 700 -4.22 -18.09 27.21
N ALA A 701 -5.56 -17.94 27.27
CA ALA A 701 -6.42 -18.93 27.93
C ALA A 701 -6.32 -20.35 27.34
N TRP A 702 -5.87 -20.48 26.08
CA TRP A 702 -5.66 -21.76 25.42
C TRP A 702 -4.34 -22.46 25.80
N PHE A 703 -3.39 -21.75 26.40
CA PHE A 703 -2.03 -22.24 26.63
C PHE A 703 -1.93 -23.04 27.94
N ASN A 704 -1.44 -24.28 27.86
CA ASN A 704 -1.26 -25.13 29.04
C ASN A 704 0.11 -24.92 29.69
N PHE A 705 0.17 -24.13 30.76
CA PHE A 705 1.41 -23.87 31.50
C PHE A 705 1.95 -25.08 32.26
N GLU A 706 1.12 -26.08 32.58
CA GLU A 706 1.58 -27.29 33.29
C GLU A 706 2.30 -28.28 32.36
N ALA A 707 2.19 -28.09 31.04
CA ALA A 707 2.89 -28.90 30.04
C ALA A 707 4.31 -28.41 29.73
N ILE A 708 4.76 -27.32 30.38
CA ILE A 708 6.11 -26.77 30.17
C ILE A 708 7.15 -27.80 30.66
N PRO A 709 8.17 -28.15 29.86
CA PRO A 709 9.19 -29.11 30.26
C PRO A 709 10.05 -28.57 31.42
N ALA A 710 10.60 -29.47 32.24
CA ALA A 710 11.56 -29.10 33.28
C ALA A 710 12.87 -28.58 32.64
N LEU A 711 13.33 -27.41 33.07
CA LEU A 711 14.51 -26.72 32.50
C LEU A 711 15.62 -26.55 33.55
N THR A 712 16.85 -26.35 33.05
CA THR A 712 18.04 -26.09 33.86
C THR A 712 18.80 -24.86 33.35
N TRP A 713 19.45 -24.15 34.27
CA TRP A 713 20.42 -23.09 33.95
C TRP A 713 21.70 -23.68 33.35
N GLU A 714 22.59 -22.86 32.79
CA GLU A 714 23.91 -23.31 32.29
C GLU A 714 24.70 -24.12 33.33
N ASN A 715 24.60 -23.76 34.62
CA ASN A 715 25.24 -24.48 35.72
C ASN A 715 24.53 -25.81 36.10
N LYS A 716 23.60 -26.29 35.27
CA LYS A 716 22.80 -27.51 35.43
C LYS A 716 21.86 -27.54 36.64
N LYS A 717 21.70 -26.44 37.38
CA LYS A 717 20.66 -26.34 38.43
C LYS A 717 19.29 -26.15 37.82
N ALA A 718 18.26 -26.69 38.47
CA ALA A 718 16.87 -26.51 38.04
C ALA A 718 16.47 -25.02 38.00
N VAL A 719 15.71 -24.66 36.97
CA VAL A 719 15.06 -23.35 36.85
C VAL A 719 13.73 -23.42 37.57
N ASP A 720 13.40 -22.38 38.35
CA ASP A 720 12.08 -22.29 38.97
C ASP A 720 11.00 -22.09 37.87
N PRO A 721 9.95 -22.93 37.81
CA PRO A 721 8.90 -22.85 36.78
C PRO A 721 8.21 -21.48 36.71
N ALA A 722 8.16 -20.72 37.82
CA ALA A 722 7.59 -19.38 37.85
C ALA A 722 8.30 -18.43 36.88
N ILE A 723 9.62 -18.58 36.72
CA ILE A 723 10.43 -17.75 35.82
C ILE A 723 10.02 -17.97 34.36
N ILE A 724 9.91 -19.23 33.93
CA ILE A 724 9.55 -19.56 32.54
C ILE A 724 8.12 -19.16 32.23
N ARG A 725 7.19 -19.42 33.17
CA ARG A 725 5.80 -18.97 33.07
C ARG A 725 5.74 -17.46 32.88
N TRP A 726 6.54 -16.72 33.65
CA TRP A 726 6.61 -15.28 33.55
C TRP A 726 7.17 -14.80 32.21
N TRP A 727 8.26 -15.39 31.73
CA TRP A 727 8.86 -15.04 30.43
C TRP A 727 7.87 -15.21 29.26
N ILE A 728 7.06 -16.28 29.25
CA ILE A 728 6.02 -16.47 28.22
C ILE A 728 4.98 -15.35 28.28
N ILE A 729 4.49 -15.00 29.48
CA ILE A 729 3.51 -13.92 29.67
C ILE A 729 4.10 -12.57 29.26
N LEU A 730 5.36 -12.29 29.64
CA LEU A 730 6.06 -11.07 29.28
C LEU A 730 6.24 -10.97 27.76
N ALA A 731 6.68 -12.05 27.11
CA ALA A 731 6.86 -12.10 25.67
C ALA A 731 5.54 -11.81 24.93
N VAL A 732 4.43 -12.37 25.38
CA VAL A 732 3.09 -12.11 24.82
C VAL A 732 2.63 -10.67 25.04
N LYS A 733 2.94 -10.06 26.19
CA LYS A 733 2.68 -8.63 26.42
C LYS A 733 3.49 -7.74 25.48
N LEU A 734 4.72 -8.13 25.13
CA LEU A 734 5.61 -7.41 24.22
C LEU A 734 5.16 -7.50 22.76
N LYS A 735 4.57 -8.63 22.34
CA LYS A 735 4.08 -8.87 20.96
C LYS A 735 5.17 -8.77 19.87
N MET A 736 6.43 -9.03 20.24
CA MET A 736 7.59 -9.00 19.35
C MET A 736 8.06 -10.43 19.07
N PRO A 737 7.68 -11.07 17.95
CA PRO A 737 8.05 -12.47 17.71
C PRO A 737 9.55 -12.67 17.47
N GLY A 738 10.28 -11.72 16.87
CA GLY A 738 11.75 -11.72 16.82
C GLY A 738 12.46 -11.55 18.17
N GLY A 739 11.71 -11.24 19.22
CA GLY A 739 12.22 -10.89 20.54
C GLY A 739 12.90 -9.52 20.60
N ASN A 740 13.34 -9.16 21.80
CA ASN A 740 14.29 -8.08 22.03
C ASN A 740 15.56 -8.69 22.64
N ALA A 741 16.63 -7.91 22.78
CA ALA A 741 17.89 -8.40 23.33
C ALA A 741 17.69 -9.06 24.70
N LEU A 742 16.84 -8.49 25.56
CA LEU A 742 16.57 -9.04 26.89
C LEU A 742 16.00 -10.47 26.85
N LEU A 743 14.98 -10.75 26.03
CA LEU A 743 14.41 -12.11 25.95
C LEU A 743 15.42 -13.10 25.37
N GLN A 744 16.26 -12.67 24.42
CA GLN A 744 17.33 -13.51 23.89
C GLN A 744 18.37 -13.82 24.97
N ARG A 745 18.74 -12.84 25.81
CA ARG A 745 19.60 -13.04 26.98
C ARG A 745 18.99 -14.00 28.00
N TYR A 746 17.69 -13.88 28.28
CA TYR A 746 16.99 -14.81 29.17
C TYR A 746 17.10 -16.26 28.72
N ILE A 747 16.84 -16.53 27.43
CA ILE A 747 17.01 -17.88 26.88
C ILE A 747 18.47 -18.31 26.96
N GLY A 748 19.43 -17.41 26.71
CA GLY A 748 20.85 -17.67 26.84
C GLY A 748 21.32 -18.11 28.24
N LEU A 749 20.58 -17.80 29.31
CA LEU A 749 20.91 -18.24 30.68
C LEU A 749 20.61 -19.74 30.92
N LEU A 750 19.76 -20.34 30.07
CA LEU A 750 19.40 -21.75 30.15
C LEU A 750 20.51 -22.62 29.55
N SER A 751 20.63 -23.86 30.02
CA SER A 751 21.48 -24.84 29.34
C SER A 751 21.00 -25.09 27.91
N THR A 752 21.90 -25.41 26.99
CA THR A 752 21.59 -25.65 25.57
C THR A 752 20.43 -26.64 25.38
N ASP A 753 20.42 -27.76 26.13
CA ASP A 753 19.32 -28.74 26.12
C ASP A 753 17.97 -28.13 26.55
N SER A 754 17.98 -27.24 27.55
CA SER A 754 16.78 -26.55 28.02
C SER A 754 16.29 -25.49 27.03
N GLN A 755 17.21 -24.82 26.33
CA GLN A 755 16.87 -23.90 25.23
C GLN A 755 16.15 -24.66 24.10
N HIS A 756 16.68 -25.80 23.67
CA HIS A 756 16.08 -26.63 22.62
C HIS A 756 14.67 -27.12 23.02
N LYS A 757 14.54 -27.65 24.24
CA LYS A 757 13.26 -28.16 24.79
C LYS A 757 12.19 -27.08 24.83
N LEU A 758 12.49 -25.92 25.41
CA LEU A 758 11.54 -24.82 25.53
C LEU A 758 11.14 -24.28 24.15
N SER A 759 12.13 -24.06 23.28
CA SER A 759 11.90 -23.51 21.95
C SER A 759 11.02 -24.42 21.08
N SER A 760 11.31 -25.72 21.09
CA SER A 760 10.51 -26.74 20.39
C SER A 760 9.08 -26.81 20.94
N PHE A 761 8.92 -26.84 22.26
CA PHE A 761 7.61 -26.83 22.90
C PHE A 761 6.76 -25.63 22.49
N ILE A 762 7.33 -24.41 22.52
CA ILE A 762 6.62 -23.18 22.17
C ILE A 762 6.21 -23.19 20.68
N LEU A 763 7.14 -23.50 19.77
CA LEU A 763 6.85 -23.47 18.34
C LEU A 763 5.75 -24.48 17.95
N HIS A 764 5.83 -25.72 18.46
CA HIS A 764 4.81 -26.73 18.19
C HIS A 764 3.45 -26.38 18.79
N THR A 765 3.44 -25.83 20.01
CA THR A 765 2.21 -25.39 20.69
C THR A 765 1.55 -24.23 19.95
N PHE A 766 2.34 -23.26 19.47
CA PHE A 766 1.87 -22.16 18.64
C PHE A 766 1.23 -22.65 17.33
N VAL A 767 1.90 -23.54 16.61
CA VAL A 767 1.39 -24.12 15.35
C VAL A 767 0.11 -24.92 15.59
N ALA A 768 0.09 -25.78 16.62
CA ALA A 768 -1.07 -26.61 16.94
C ALA A 768 -2.33 -25.78 17.22
N GLN A 769 -2.18 -24.67 17.96
CA GLN A 769 -3.28 -23.75 18.22
C GLN A 769 -3.72 -23.03 16.94
N ASP A 770 -2.78 -22.62 16.09
CA ASP A 770 -3.11 -21.84 14.89
C ASP A 770 -3.79 -22.65 13.78
N ILE A 771 -3.53 -23.96 13.72
CA ILE A 771 -4.16 -24.87 12.74
C ILE A 771 -5.38 -25.61 13.30
N LYS A 772 -5.82 -25.29 14.51
CA LYS A 772 -6.99 -25.93 15.14
C LYS A 772 -8.22 -25.71 14.25
N GLY A 773 -8.86 -26.80 13.83
CA GLY A 773 -10.05 -26.79 12.97
C GLY A 773 -11.17 -27.67 13.55
N PRO A 774 -12.34 -27.70 12.89
CA PRO A 774 -13.43 -28.59 13.27
C PRO A 774 -13.02 -30.05 13.18
N SER A 775 -13.62 -30.87 14.03
CA SER A 775 -13.54 -32.32 13.92
C SER A 775 -14.25 -32.81 12.64
N LEU A 776 -13.89 -34.01 12.20
CA LEU A 776 -14.57 -34.67 11.07
C LEU A 776 -16.07 -34.83 11.33
N GLU A 777 -16.46 -35.09 12.59
CA GLU A 777 -17.85 -35.25 12.99
C GLU A 777 -18.65 -33.95 12.83
N GLU A 778 -18.14 -32.83 13.33
CA GLU A 778 -18.78 -31.51 13.16
C GLU A 778 -18.92 -31.13 11.68
N ALA A 779 -17.89 -31.39 10.88
CA ALA A 779 -17.91 -31.13 9.44
C ALA A 779 -18.97 -31.97 8.72
N MET A 780 -19.12 -33.24 9.09
CA MET A 780 -20.14 -34.12 8.51
C MET A 780 -21.56 -33.69 8.88
N VAL A 781 -21.80 -33.29 10.13
CA VAL A 781 -23.12 -32.83 10.59
C VAL A 781 -23.55 -31.58 9.81
N GLU A 782 -22.67 -30.59 9.65
CA GLU A 782 -22.99 -29.38 8.89
C GLU A 782 -23.20 -29.66 7.40
N ALA A 783 -22.34 -30.49 6.80
CA ALA A 783 -22.45 -30.86 5.40
C ALA A 783 -23.79 -31.55 5.08
N GLN A 784 -24.23 -32.49 5.92
CA GLN A 784 -25.52 -33.17 5.76
C GLN A 784 -26.71 -32.19 5.88
N ARG A 785 -26.60 -31.19 6.75
CA ARG A 785 -27.64 -30.18 6.97
C ARG A 785 -27.78 -29.22 5.78
N GLU A 786 -26.68 -28.75 5.21
CA GLU A 786 -26.68 -27.66 4.22
C GLU A 786 -26.70 -28.12 2.76
N ALA A 787 -26.24 -29.35 2.48
CA ALA A 787 -26.11 -29.85 1.12
C ALA A 787 -27.41 -29.81 0.29
N PRO A 788 -28.61 -30.13 0.81
CA PRO A 788 -29.85 -30.06 0.02
C PRO A 788 -30.16 -28.66 -0.51
N GLY A 789 -29.94 -27.62 0.31
CA GLY A 789 -30.18 -26.23 -0.08
C GLY A 789 -29.18 -25.72 -1.12
N ARG A 790 -27.90 -26.08 -0.95
CA ARG A 790 -26.84 -25.69 -1.91
C ARG A 790 -27.00 -26.39 -3.26
N LEU A 791 -27.39 -27.68 -3.27
CA LEU A 791 -27.70 -28.41 -4.49
C LEU A 791 -28.85 -27.76 -5.27
N SER A 792 -29.92 -27.33 -4.58
CA SER A 792 -31.03 -26.62 -5.20
C SER A 792 -30.58 -25.29 -5.85
N ASN A 793 -29.70 -24.53 -5.20
CA ASN A 793 -29.15 -23.30 -5.78
C ASN A 793 -28.32 -23.56 -7.04
N TYR A 794 -27.46 -24.58 -7.01
CA TYR A 794 -26.65 -25.02 -8.15
C TYR A 794 -27.50 -25.40 -9.36
N GLN A 795 -28.55 -26.21 -9.15
CA GLN A 795 -29.50 -26.59 -10.21
C GLN A 795 -30.25 -25.37 -10.76
N ASN A 796 -30.64 -24.43 -9.90
CA ASN A 796 -31.30 -23.19 -10.33
C ASN A 796 -30.37 -22.27 -11.14
N TRP A 797 -29.08 -22.17 -10.78
CA TRP A 797 -28.09 -21.39 -11.54
C TRP A 797 -27.81 -22.00 -12.89
N ALA A 798 -27.62 -23.32 -12.96
CA ALA A 798 -27.46 -24.05 -14.22
C ALA A 798 -28.66 -23.83 -15.16
N LYS A 799 -29.88 -23.78 -14.61
CA LYS A 799 -31.10 -23.51 -15.38
C LYS A 799 -31.22 -22.06 -15.88
N ARG A 800 -30.76 -21.08 -15.09
CA ARG A 800 -30.98 -19.65 -15.35
C ARG A 800 -29.86 -19.00 -16.17
N TYR A 801 -28.63 -19.46 -15.99
CA TYR A 801 -27.45 -19.01 -16.72
C TYR A 801 -26.59 -20.22 -17.13
N PRO A 802 -27.11 -21.07 -18.03
CA PRO A 802 -26.43 -22.31 -18.45
C PRO A 802 -25.04 -22.04 -19.02
N GLU A 803 -24.81 -20.90 -19.64
CA GLU A 803 -23.53 -20.48 -20.19
C GLU A 803 -22.40 -20.34 -19.15
N TYR A 804 -22.73 -20.09 -17.87
CA TYR A 804 -21.74 -19.95 -16.78
C TYR A 804 -21.73 -21.14 -15.81
N TYR A 805 -22.84 -21.87 -15.70
CA TYR A 805 -23.06 -22.85 -14.62
C TYR A 805 -23.42 -24.27 -15.08
N ALA A 806 -23.23 -24.62 -16.36
CA ALA A 806 -23.54 -25.95 -16.90
C ALA A 806 -22.94 -27.12 -16.09
N LYS A 807 -21.76 -26.95 -15.49
CA LYS A 807 -21.10 -27.98 -14.65
C LYS A 807 -21.95 -28.45 -13.46
N TYR A 808 -22.91 -27.63 -13.02
CA TYR A 808 -23.74 -27.90 -11.86
C TYR A 808 -25.07 -28.62 -12.19
N GLU A 809 -25.37 -28.85 -13.46
CA GLU A 809 -26.62 -29.50 -13.90
C GLU A 809 -26.77 -30.94 -13.36
N ASN A 810 -25.67 -31.69 -13.33
CA ASN A 810 -25.62 -33.09 -12.90
C ASN A 810 -24.91 -33.28 -11.54
N TYR A 811 -24.72 -32.22 -10.77
CA TYR A 811 -24.06 -32.30 -9.47
C TYR A 811 -24.90 -33.13 -8.49
N THR A 812 -24.32 -34.07 -7.76
CA THR A 812 -25.07 -34.95 -6.83
C THR A 812 -25.07 -34.41 -5.40
N LEU A 813 -26.00 -34.89 -4.57
CA LEU A 813 -26.06 -34.53 -3.15
C LEU A 813 -24.78 -34.95 -2.42
N GLU A 814 -24.23 -36.13 -2.73
CA GLU A 814 -22.99 -36.64 -2.14
C GLU A 814 -21.79 -35.75 -2.50
N GLN A 815 -21.73 -35.23 -3.73
CA GLN A 815 -20.69 -34.30 -4.15
C GLN A 815 -20.78 -32.99 -3.37
N VAL A 816 -21.99 -32.46 -3.14
CA VAL A 816 -22.18 -31.26 -2.32
C VAL A 816 -21.84 -31.53 -0.85
N ILE A 817 -22.18 -32.71 -0.31
CA ILE A 817 -21.78 -33.11 1.06
C ILE A 817 -20.25 -33.14 1.18
N GLU A 818 -19.57 -33.76 0.21
CA GLU A 818 -18.11 -33.83 0.20
C GLU A 818 -17.47 -32.44 0.06
N GLU A 819 -18.04 -31.57 -0.77
CA GLU A 819 -17.60 -30.18 -0.93
C GLU A 819 -17.75 -29.38 0.38
N ILE A 820 -18.93 -29.38 0.99
CA ILE A 820 -19.16 -28.67 2.26
C ILE A 820 -18.31 -29.25 3.38
N LYS A 821 -18.16 -30.59 3.48
CA LYS A 821 -17.28 -31.23 4.48
C LYS A 821 -15.84 -30.71 4.34
N ASN A 822 -15.32 -30.66 3.12
CA ASN A 822 -13.96 -30.17 2.85
C ASN A 822 -13.85 -28.65 3.09
N GLU A 823 -14.89 -27.86 2.81
CA GLU A 823 -14.95 -26.46 3.19
C GLU A 823 -14.90 -26.28 4.72
N VAL A 824 -15.69 -27.05 5.48
CA VAL A 824 -15.75 -26.97 6.94
C VAL A 824 -14.41 -27.39 7.57
N LEU A 825 -13.81 -28.49 7.11
CA LEU A 825 -12.50 -28.95 7.60
C LEU A 825 -11.36 -27.96 7.31
N ARG A 826 -11.50 -27.11 6.29
CA ARG A 826 -10.53 -26.04 5.99
C ARG A 826 -10.73 -24.78 6.86
N ARG A 827 -11.79 -24.71 7.66
CA ARG A 827 -12.02 -23.58 8.57
C ARG A 827 -11.06 -23.66 9.73
N TYR A 828 -10.52 -22.50 10.09
CA TYR A 828 -9.71 -22.38 11.29
C TYR A 828 -10.59 -21.95 12.47
N LEU A 829 -10.63 -22.76 13.52
CA LEU A 829 -11.24 -22.43 14.81
C LEU A 829 -10.23 -21.78 15.77
N GLY A 830 -8.93 -21.98 15.52
CA GLY A 830 -7.85 -21.42 16.30
C GLY A 830 -7.07 -20.32 15.58
N SER A 831 -6.39 -19.52 16.38
CA SER A 831 -5.42 -18.51 15.94
C SER A 831 -4.49 -18.23 17.11
N ALA A 832 -3.17 -18.26 16.87
CA ALA A 832 -2.17 -17.95 17.88
C ALA A 832 -1.54 -16.55 17.68
N ILE A 833 -1.92 -15.82 16.62
CA ILE A 833 -1.26 -14.57 16.23
C ILE A 833 -1.35 -13.46 17.28
N SER A 834 -2.41 -13.46 18.11
CA SER A 834 -2.54 -12.55 19.26
C SER A 834 -1.39 -12.71 20.27
N ASP A 835 -0.85 -13.92 20.35
CA ASP A 835 0.16 -14.35 21.31
C ASP A 835 1.53 -14.58 20.67
N LYS A 836 1.73 -14.11 19.43
CA LYS A 836 2.97 -14.24 18.65
C LYS A 836 4.24 -13.83 19.39
N GLY A 837 4.12 -12.97 20.40
CA GLY A 837 5.25 -12.58 21.22
C GLY A 837 5.96 -13.77 21.90
N MET A 838 5.25 -14.87 22.22
CA MET A 838 5.89 -16.07 22.78
C MET A 838 6.97 -16.67 21.88
N LEU A 839 6.88 -16.45 20.56
CA LEU A 839 7.88 -16.93 19.60
C LEU A 839 9.26 -16.30 19.84
N ALA A 840 9.35 -15.17 20.55
CA ALA A 840 10.64 -14.58 20.97
C ALA A 840 11.51 -15.54 21.79
N LEU A 841 10.90 -16.53 22.43
CA LEU A 841 11.57 -17.50 23.29
C LEU A 841 12.10 -18.71 22.53
N ILE A 842 12.00 -18.73 21.20
CA ILE A 842 12.49 -19.84 20.36
C ILE A 842 13.89 -19.61 19.79
N CYS A 843 14.60 -18.55 20.19
CA CYS A 843 15.90 -18.21 19.61
C CYS A 843 16.97 -19.31 19.78
N GLY A 844 16.81 -20.20 20.77
CA GLY A 844 17.64 -21.38 20.95
C GLY A 844 17.09 -22.65 20.30
N ILE A 845 16.23 -22.55 19.29
CA ILE A 845 15.73 -23.71 18.54
C ILE A 845 16.82 -24.28 17.63
N GLU A 846 16.88 -25.60 17.52
CA GLU A 846 17.71 -26.26 16.51
C GLU A 846 17.21 -25.95 15.10
N GLY A 847 18.09 -25.51 14.20
CA GLY A 847 17.71 -25.04 12.87
C GLY A 847 16.91 -26.07 12.07
N HIS A 848 17.29 -27.33 12.15
CA HIS A 848 16.60 -28.42 11.44
C HIS A 848 15.14 -28.61 11.92
N VAL A 849 14.86 -28.42 13.21
CA VAL A 849 13.50 -28.50 13.78
C VAL A 849 12.67 -27.32 13.29
N ALA A 850 13.20 -26.10 13.45
CA ALA A 850 12.52 -24.87 13.06
C ALA A 850 12.14 -24.87 11.57
N VAL A 851 13.11 -25.18 10.70
CA VAL A 851 12.92 -25.19 9.25
C VAL A 851 11.95 -26.28 8.81
N SER A 852 11.93 -27.44 9.47
CA SER A 852 10.96 -28.50 9.19
C SER A 852 9.53 -28.05 9.49
N VAL A 853 9.30 -27.47 10.67
CA VAL A 853 7.97 -26.97 11.07
C VAL A 853 7.51 -25.85 10.15
N LEU A 854 8.38 -24.86 9.89
CA LEU A 854 8.10 -23.73 8.99
C LEU A 854 7.75 -24.19 7.58
N ARG A 855 8.55 -25.07 6.96
CA ARG A 855 8.29 -25.56 5.60
C ARG A 855 6.96 -26.29 5.49
N ASN A 856 6.61 -27.12 6.46
CA ASN A 856 5.31 -27.82 6.48
C ASN A 856 4.16 -26.82 6.62
N TYR A 857 4.26 -25.88 7.57
CA TYR A 857 3.24 -24.86 7.77
C TYR A 857 3.06 -23.98 6.52
N MET A 858 4.14 -23.52 5.89
CA MET A 858 4.08 -22.68 4.70
C MET A 858 3.54 -23.41 3.47
N ARG A 859 3.76 -24.73 3.37
CA ARG A 859 3.18 -25.57 2.30
C ARG A 859 1.66 -25.65 2.45
N ASP A 860 1.20 -25.97 3.66
CA ASP A 860 -0.19 -26.37 3.92
C ASP A 860 -1.10 -25.17 4.27
N HIS A 861 -0.52 -24.08 4.82
CA HIS A 861 -1.25 -22.93 5.36
C HIS A 861 -0.74 -21.58 4.83
N TYR A 862 -0.30 -21.52 3.56
CA TYR A 862 0.29 -20.32 2.95
C TYR A 862 -0.53 -19.03 3.04
N GLN A 863 -1.86 -19.13 3.20
CA GLN A 863 -2.77 -17.98 3.37
C GLN A 863 -2.63 -17.31 4.75
N ARG A 864 -2.03 -17.99 5.74
CA ARG A 864 -1.74 -17.47 7.09
C ARG A 864 -0.49 -16.57 7.10
N ARG A 865 -0.53 -15.52 6.27
CA ARG A 865 0.59 -14.59 6.04
C ARG A 865 1.21 -14.08 7.34
N ALA A 866 0.38 -13.57 8.27
CA ALA A 866 0.86 -12.93 9.49
C ALA A 866 1.60 -13.91 10.43
N GLN A 867 1.17 -15.17 10.47
CA GLN A 867 1.81 -16.22 11.26
C GLN A 867 3.14 -16.65 10.64
N ILE A 868 3.19 -16.78 9.31
CA ILE A 868 4.44 -17.06 8.59
C ILE A 868 5.44 -15.94 8.87
N GLU A 869 5.03 -14.68 8.70
CA GLU A 869 5.86 -13.50 8.99
C GLU A 869 6.36 -13.51 10.45
N ALA A 870 5.51 -13.87 11.41
CA ALA A 870 5.91 -13.95 12.82
C ALA A 870 6.92 -15.09 13.09
N MET A 871 6.72 -16.28 12.52
CA MET A 871 7.64 -17.40 12.75
C MET A 871 9.00 -17.19 12.06
N ILE A 872 9.04 -16.60 10.85
CA ILE A 872 10.33 -16.29 10.20
C ILE A 872 11.08 -15.15 10.93
N ASP A 873 10.35 -14.18 11.49
CA ASP A 873 10.92 -13.12 12.34
C ASP A 873 11.54 -13.69 13.61
N ALA A 874 10.90 -14.69 14.23
CA ALA A 874 11.38 -15.35 15.43
C ALA A 874 12.70 -16.11 15.22
N VAL A 875 12.79 -16.88 14.14
CA VAL A 875 13.98 -17.69 13.85
C VAL A 875 15.16 -16.88 13.30
N ALA A 876 14.92 -15.68 12.75
CA ALA A 876 15.96 -14.80 12.22
C ALA A 876 16.97 -14.32 13.29
N SER A 877 16.65 -14.48 14.57
CA SER A 877 17.61 -14.25 15.65
C SER A 877 18.78 -15.24 15.63
N SER A 878 18.62 -16.43 15.04
CA SER A 878 19.66 -17.46 14.95
C SER A 878 20.65 -17.21 13.82
N ASN A 879 21.92 -17.57 14.04
CA ASN A 879 22.97 -17.64 13.02
C ASN A 879 23.15 -19.06 12.43
N ASP A 880 22.20 -19.98 12.68
CA ASP A 880 22.22 -21.33 12.11
C ASP A 880 22.13 -21.26 10.57
N PRO A 881 23.10 -21.85 9.83
CA PRO A 881 23.12 -21.80 8.38
C PRO A 881 21.83 -22.29 7.72
N ILE A 882 21.15 -23.30 8.26
CA ILE A 882 19.92 -23.85 7.66
C ILE A 882 18.76 -22.84 7.76
N ILE A 883 18.69 -22.06 8.85
CA ILE A 883 17.71 -20.98 9.01
C ILE A 883 18.02 -19.84 8.03
N ILE A 884 19.28 -19.42 7.95
CA ILE A 884 19.72 -18.36 7.02
C ILE A 884 19.40 -18.76 5.58
N GLN A 885 19.67 -20.01 5.20
CA GLN A 885 19.34 -20.56 3.88
C GLN A 885 17.83 -20.63 3.63
N LEU A 886 17.01 -20.93 4.64
CA LEU A 886 15.56 -20.80 4.52
C LEU A 886 15.18 -19.35 4.19
N LEU A 887 15.67 -18.36 4.95
CA LEU A 887 15.35 -16.95 4.74
C LEU A 887 15.83 -16.43 3.38
N LEU A 888 17.05 -16.81 2.95
CA LEU A 888 17.60 -16.52 1.62
C LEU A 888 16.74 -17.12 0.50
N SER A 889 16.23 -18.34 0.68
CA SER A 889 15.32 -18.95 -0.30
C SER A 889 13.99 -18.19 -0.41
N LEU A 890 13.44 -17.75 0.73
CA LEU A 890 12.19 -17.00 0.80
C LEU A 890 12.32 -15.58 0.24
N SER A 891 13.44 -14.90 0.44
CA SER A 891 13.70 -13.55 -0.08
C SER A 891 13.85 -13.53 -1.60
N ARG A 892 14.34 -14.62 -2.19
CA ARG A 892 14.44 -14.81 -3.65
C ARG A 892 13.10 -15.19 -4.27
N ARG A 893 12.40 -16.16 -3.67
CA ARG A 893 11.17 -16.72 -4.24
C ARG A 893 10.21 -17.19 -3.16
N TYR A 894 9.10 -16.48 -3.04
CA TYR A 894 7.92 -16.97 -2.32
C TYR A 894 6.65 -16.44 -2.96
N ARG A 895 5.54 -17.19 -2.83
CA ARG A 895 4.28 -16.86 -3.50
C ARG A 895 3.62 -15.56 -3.02
N THR A 896 3.95 -15.11 -1.80
CA THR A 896 3.37 -13.92 -1.18
C THR A 896 4.43 -12.83 -1.06
N ALA A 897 4.27 -11.72 -1.79
CA ALA A 897 5.27 -10.65 -1.89
C ALA A 897 5.68 -10.05 -0.53
N SER A 898 4.74 -9.87 0.40
CA SER A 898 5.07 -9.31 1.72
C SER A 898 5.95 -10.22 2.58
N VAL A 899 5.78 -11.54 2.46
CA VAL A 899 6.61 -12.53 3.17
C VAL A 899 8.01 -12.54 2.58
N GLN A 900 8.12 -12.45 1.25
CA GLN A 900 9.39 -12.31 0.55
C GLN A 900 10.13 -11.03 0.99
N GLU A 901 9.42 -9.90 1.05
CA GLU A 901 9.98 -8.62 1.51
C GLU A 901 10.40 -8.68 2.99
N LYS A 902 9.58 -9.29 3.86
CA LYS A 902 9.96 -9.52 5.26
C LYS A 902 11.21 -10.39 5.34
N ALA A 903 11.32 -11.47 4.57
CA ALA A 903 12.52 -12.31 4.54
C ALA A 903 13.76 -11.56 4.04
N ARG A 904 13.62 -10.71 3.02
CA ARG A 904 14.70 -9.84 2.52
C ARG A 904 15.22 -8.91 3.62
N ASN A 905 14.32 -8.22 4.32
CA ASN A 905 14.68 -7.35 5.44
C ASN A 905 15.37 -8.13 6.58
N LEU A 906 14.92 -9.35 6.87
CA LEU A 906 15.55 -10.21 7.88
C LEU A 906 16.95 -10.66 7.48
N VAL A 907 17.17 -11.02 6.21
CA VAL A 907 18.50 -11.33 5.68
C VAL A 907 19.43 -10.13 5.83
N THR A 908 18.98 -8.92 5.48
CA THR A 908 19.75 -7.69 5.67
C THR A 908 20.11 -7.47 7.14
N GLN A 909 19.16 -7.64 8.06
CA GLN A 909 19.42 -7.50 9.50
C GLN A 909 20.44 -8.52 10.02
N ILE A 910 20.37 -9.77 9.56
CA ILE A 910 21.36 -10.80 9.93
C ILE A 910 22.73 -10.44 9.38
N ALA A 911 22.80 -9.98 8.13
CA ALA A 911 24.04 -9.57 7.49
C ALA A 911 24.69 -8.40 8.25
N GLU A 912 23.94 -7.32 8.50
CA GLU A 912 24.38 -6.14 9.25
C GLU A 912 24.87 -6.52 10.66
N ARG A 913 24.13 -7.39 11.38
CA ARG A 913 24.52 -7.87 12.71
C ARG A 913 25.86 -8.60 12.71
N ASN A 914 26.19 -9.31 11.63
CA ASN A 914 27.44 -10.05 11.51
C ASN A 914 28.55 -9.25 10.80
N GLY A 915 28.31 -7.99 10.43
CA GLY A 915 29.27 -7.16 9.69
C GLY A 915 29.51 -7.64 8.25
N TRP A 916 28.53 -8.31 7.66
CA TRP A 916 28.59 -8.85 6.29
C TRP A 916 27.55 -8.19 5.40
N SER A 917 27.76 -8.23 4.09
CA SER A 917 26.71 -8.05 3.09
C SER A 917 25.82 -9.29 3.02
N ALA A 918 24.61 -9.15 2.46
CA ALA A 918 23.70 -10.29 2.26
C ALA A 918 24.32 -11.39 1.38
N ASP A 919 25.18 -10.97 0.47
CA ASP A 919 25.90 -11.80 -0.49
C ASP A 919 27.03 -12.60 0.18
N GLU A 920 27.79 -11.94 1.06
CA GLU A 920 28.79 -12.55 1.94
C GLU A 920 28.18 -13.53 2.95
N LEU A 921 27.04 -13.17 3.54
CA LEU A 921 26.27 -14.05 4.42
C LEU A 921 25.86 -15.34 3.70
N ALA A 922 25.44 -15.21 2.45
CA ALA A 922 24.99 -16.35 1.65
C ALA A 922 26.13 -17.25 1.17
N ASP A 923 27.35 -16.73 1.01
CA ASP A 923 28.56 -17.53 0.69
C ASP A 923 29.06 -18.31 1.91
N ARG A 924 29.06 -17.68 3.09
CA ARG A 924 29.52 -18.30 4.34
C ARG A 924 28.58 -19.36 4.91
N THR A 925 27.37 -19.49 4.35
CA THR A 925 26.33 -20.38 4.86
C THR A 925 25.87 -21.42 3.85
N ILE A 926 26.65 -21.66 2.78
CA ILE A 926 26.34 -22.69 1.77
C ILE A 926 26.33 -24.08 2.46
N PRO A 927 25.26 -24.87 2.32
CA PRO A 927 25.22 -26.21 2.91
C PRO A 927 26.16 -27.18 2.19
N THR A 928 26.86 -28.03 2.95
CA THR A 928 27.73 -29.09 2.40
C THR A 928 26.97 -30.36 2.03
N ALA A 929 25.64 -30.42 2.22
CA ALA A 929 24.84 -31.63 2.03
C ALA A 929 25.36 -32.88 2.80
N GLY A 930 26.08 -32.67 3.91
CA GLY A 930 26.67 -33.72 4.72
C GLY A 930 28.03 -34.25 4.23
N PHE A 931 28.61 -33.64 3.19
CA PHE A 931 30.00 -33.89 2.83
C PHE A 931 30.95 -33.29 3.86
N ASP A 932 32.04 -34.01 4.13
CA ASP A 932 33.21 -33.47 4.80
C ASP A 932 34.06 -32.60 3.85
N ASP A 933 35.15 -32.03 4.38
CA ASP A 933 36.07 -31.15 3.65
C ASP A 933 36.78 -31.86 2.48
N THR A 934 36.75 -33.21 2.45
CA THR A 934 37.30 -34.01 1.33
C THR A 934 36.25 -34.30 0.25
N GLY A 935 35.02 -33.81 0.41
CA GLY A 935 33.90 -34.12 -0.48
C GLY A 935 33.35 -35.54 -0.30
N THR A 936 33.54 -36.13 0.88
CA THR A 936 33.09 -37.49 1.21
C THR A 936 31.91 -37.46 2.18
N LEU A 937 30.84 -38.20 1.86
CA LEU A 937 29.71 -38.44 2.77
C LEU A 937 29.90 -39.82 3.41
N VAL A 938 30.06 -39.87 4.73
CA VAL A 938 30.24 -41.12 5.48
C VAL A 938 28.88 -41.67 5.92
N LEU A 939 28.66 -42.98 5.70
CA LEU A 939 27.41 -43.69 5.99
C LEU A 939 27.70 -44.95 6.82
N GLU A 940 27.47 -44.85 8.12
CA GLU A 940 27.84 -45.89 9.09
C GLU A 940 26.85 -47.07 9.12
N TYR A 941 27.39 -48.29 9.09
CA TYR A 941 26.66 -49.58 9.19
C TYR A 941 27.25 -50.43 10.34
N GLY A 942 27.75 -49.80 11.40
CA GLY A 942 28.53 -50.48 12.46
C GLY A 942 29.97 -50.73 12.01
N GLU A 943 30.41 -51.99 11.93
CA GLU A 943 31.79 -52.34 11.47
C GLU A 943 32.07 -52.04 9.99
N ARG A 944 31.02 -51.74 9.21
CA ARG A 944 31.14 -51.43 7.78
C ARG A 944 30.83 -49.96 7.56
N ILE A 945 31.69 -49.28 6.79
CA ILE A 945 31.50 -47.89 6.42
C ILE A 945 31.27 -47.82 4.92
N PHE A 946 30.12 -47.29 4.52
CA PHE A 946 29.86 -46.92 3.14
C PHE A 946 30.21 -45.45 2.98
N THR A 947 30.67 -45.06 1.79
CA THR A 947 30.94 -43.65 1.47
C THR A 947 30.16 -43.24 0.24
N ALA A 948 29.86 -41.95 0.12
CA ALA A 948 29.32 -41.39 -1.11
C ALA A 948 30.14 -40.17 -1.52
N LYS A 949 30.43 -40.03 -2.82
CA LYS A 949 31.14 -38.89 -3.40
C LYS A 949 30.38 -38.33 -4.59
N MET A 950 30.65 -37.09 -4.94
CA MET A 950 30.09 -36.47 -6.13
C MET A 950 30.90 -36.87 -7.37
N ASP A 951 30.22 -37.35 -8.42
CA ASP A 951 30.85 -37.63 -9.72
C ASP A 951 30.96 -36.37 -10.61
N ALA A 952 31.62 -36.51 -11.76
CA ALA A 952 31.74 -35.44 -12.76
C ALA A 952 30.39 -34.97 -13.35
N LYS A 953 29.29 -35.71 -13.12
CA LYS A 953 27.92 -35.32 -13.50
C LYS A 953 27.16 -34.71 -12.31
N GLN A 954 27.87 -34.35 -11.24
CA GLN A 954 27.34 -33.78 -10.01
C GLN A 954 26.29 -34.68 -9.32
N LYS A 955 26.44 -36.00 -9.47
CA LYS A 955 25.59 -37.01 -8.82
C LYS A 955 26.32 -37.69 -7.69
N LEU A 956 25.56 -38.04 -6.67
CA LEU A 956 26.05 -38.80 -5.54
C LEU A 956 26.20 -40.28 -5.92
N VAL A 957 27.44 -40.79 -5.90
CA VAL A 957 27.81 -42.19 -6.19
C VAL A 957 28.25 -42.86 -4.89
N LEU A 958 27.75 -44.08 -4.64
CA LEU A 958 28.02 -44.85 -3.42
C LEU A 958 29.17 -45.83 -3.62
N PHE A 959 30.00 -45.97 -2.60
CA PHE A 959 31.09 -46.93 -2.53
C PHE A 959 30.93 -47.81 -1.29
N ASN A 960 31.24 -49.09 -1.46
CA ASN A 960 31.27 -50.06 -0.37
C ASN A 960 32.59 -49.95 0.43
N PRO A 961 32.76 -50.69 1.55
CA PRO A 961 33.99 -50.67 2.33
C PRO A 961 35.25 -51.06 1.56
N GLU A 962 35.12 -51.85 0.48
CA GLU A 962 36.22 -52.22 -0.40
C GLU A 962 36.51 -51.19 -1.51
N GLY A 963 35.85 -50.03 -1.48
CA GLY A 963 36.02 -48.94 -2.46
C GLY A 963 35.35 -49.18 -3.82
N LYS A 964 34.49 -50.19 -3.94
CA LYS A 964 33.75 -50.50 -5.18
C LYS A 964 32.42 -49.76 -5.22
N GLU A 965 32.09 -49.21 -6.38
CA GLU A 965 30.81 -48.55 -6.63
C GLU A 965 29.62 -49.51 -6.46
N VAL A 966 28.56 -49.06 -5.77
CA VAL A 966 27.32 -49.81 -5.55
C VAL A 966 26.09 -48.99 -5.90
N LYS A 967 25.05 -49.65 -6.41
CA LYS A 967 23.82 -48.97 -6.88
C LYS A 967 22.90 -48.47 -5.75
N ALA A 968 22.96 -49.12 -4.58
CA ALA A 968 22.12 -48.80 -3.44
C ALA A 968 22.77 -49.29 -2.15
N LEU A 969 22.39 -48.66 -1.04
CA LEU A 969 22.71 -49.14 0.29
C LEU A 969 22.08 -50.53 0.54
N PRO A 970 22.83 -51.53 1.04
CA PRO A 970 22.34 -52.90 1.19
C PRO A 970 21.32 -53.06 2.34
N ALA A 971 20.67 -54.23 2.37
CA ALA A 971 19.88 -54.65 3.53
C ALA A 971 20.77 -54.96 4.74
N ALA A 972 20.20 -54.86 5.94
CA ALA A 972 20.89 -55.18 7.19
C ALA A 972 21.33 -56.65 7.23
N ARG A 973 22.57 -56.90 7.65
CA ARG A 973 23.10 -58.21 8.03
C ARG A 973 22.87 -58.46 9.52
N LYS A 974 23.03 -59.71 9.95
CA LYS A 974 22.76 -60.16 11.33
C LYS A 974 23.60 -59.44 12.41
N ASN A 975 24.74 -58.85 12.03
CA ASN A 975 25.66 -58.15 12.94
C ASN A 975 25.68 -56.63 12.73
N ASP A 976 24.85 -56.08 11.83
CA ASP A 976 24.80 -54.62 11.65
C ASP A 976 23.86 -53.99 12.70
N ASP A 977 24.13 -52.73 13.04
CA ASP A 977 23.25 -51.93 13.88
C ASP A 977 22.04 -51.42 13.07
N ALA A 978 20.84 -51.82 13.48
CA ALA A 978 19.61 -51.48 12.78
C ALA A 978 19.27 -49.96 12.83
N GLU A 979 19.71 -49.27 13.88
CA GLU A 979 19.46 -47.84 14.08
C GLU A 979 20.40 -47.02 13.21
N LEU A 980 21.70 -47.35 13.18
CA LEU A 980 22.67 -46.72 12.27
C LEU A 980 22.30 -46.92 10.79
N ILE A 981 21.79 -48.10 10.41
CA ILE A 981 21.31 -48.33 9.04
C ILE A 981 20.14 -47.40 8.68
N LYS A 982 19.20 -47.22 9.61
CA LYS A 982 18.05 -46.34 9.40
C LYS A 982 18.50 -44.89 9.26
N GLU A 983 19.45 -44.46 10.09
CA GLU A 983 20.06 -43.13 10.03
C GLU A 983 20.85 -42.92 8.74
N ALA A 984 21.71 -43.86 8.35
CA ALA A 984 22.49 -43.80 7.11
C ALA A 984 21.58 -43.72 5.86
N LYS A 985 20.48 -44.48 5.82
CA LYS A 985 19.49 -44.39 4.72
C LYS A 985 18.79 -43.03 4.69
N LYS A 986 18.45 -42.48 5.87
CA LYS A 986 17.82 -41.16 6.00
C LYS A 986 18.80 -40.06 5.55
N LEU A 987 20.04 -40.09 6.04
CA LEU A 987 21.12 -39.17 5.71
C LEU A 987 21.42 -39.19 4.21
N PHE A 988 21.63 -40.36 3.62
CA PHE A 988 21.86 -40.47 2.18
C PHE A 988 20.73 -39.87 1.34
N THR A 989 19.47 -40.09 1.75
CA THR A 989 18.30 -39.55 1.05
C THR A 989 18.20 -38.03 1.20
N SER A 990 18.44 -37.48 2.41
CA SER A 990 18.44 -36.04 2.64
C SER A 990 19.59 -35.35 1.91
N SER A 991 20.82 -35.88 2.01
CA SER A 991 22.01 -35.37 1.34
C SER A 991 21.83 -35.34 -0.17
N LYS A 992 21.28 -36.40 -0.78
CA LYS A 992 20.99 -36.43 -2.22
C LYS A 992 20.02 -35.32 -2.66
N LYS A 993 19.01 -35.03 -1.84
CA LYS A 993 18.02 -33.98 -2.12
C LYS A 993 18.64 -32.59 -1.92
N GLU A 994 19.37 -32.40 -0.83
CA GLU A 994 20.03 -31.15 -0.49
C GLU A 994 21.13 -30.80 -1.51
N LEU A 995 21.97 -31.76 -1.90
CA LEU A 995 22.97 -31.57 -2.95
C LEU A 995 22.35 -31.01 -4.24
N LYS A 996 21.25 -31.61 -4.69
CA LYS A 996 20.53 -31.12 -5.87
C LYS A 996 20.05 -29.66 -5.69
N GLN A 997 19.53 -29.33 -4.52
CA GLN A 997 19.06 -27.97 -4.21
C GLN A 997 20.21 -26.96 -4.13
N VAL A 998 21.33 -27.34 -3.51
CA VAL A 998 22.53 -26.50 -3.42
C VAL A 998 23.10 -26.24 -4.82
N ILE A 999 23.26 -27.26 -5.65
CA ILE A 999 23.74 -27.08 -7.04
C ILE A 999 22.81 -26.14 -7.82
N GLU A 1000 21.50 -26.36 -7.78
CA GLU A 1000 20.52 -25.53 -8.49
C GLU A 1000 20.58 -24.06 -8.01
N LEU A 1001 20.62 -23.84 -6.69
CA LEU A 1001 20.70 -22.50 -6.12
C LEU A 1001 22.03 -21.81 -6.43
N GLN A 1002 23.15 -22.48 -6.21
CA GLN A 1002 24.47 -21.86 -6.36
C GLN A 1002 24.84 -21.64 -7.82
N SER A 1003 24.35 -22.47 -8.75
CA SER A 1003 24.50 -22.19 -10.20
C SER A 1003 23.81 -20.88 -10.59
N VAL A 1004 22.59 -20.64 -10.09
CA VAL A 1004 21.87 -19.37 -10.30
C VAL A 1004 22.62 -18.21 -9.64
N ARG A 1005 23.17 -18.40 -8.43
CA ARG A 1005 23.93 -17.36 -7.73
C ARG A 1005 25.22 -16.98 -8.44
N LEU A 1006 25.97 -17.95 -8.95
CA LEU A 1006 27.19 -17.70 -9.72
C LEU A 1006 26.86 -16.96 -11.02
N TYR A 1007 25.76 -17.33 -11.69
CA TYR A 1007 25.26 -16.60 -12.86
C TYR A 1007 24.88 -15.14 -12.54
N GLU A 1008 24.12 -14.94 -11.46
CA GLU A 1008 23.75 -13.59 -10.98
C GLU A 1008 24.97 -12.77 -10.60
N ALA A 1009 25.95 -13.38 -9.93
CA ALA A 1009 27.21 -12.75 -9.54
C ALA A 1009 28.05 -12.35 -10.76
N MET A 1010 28.06 -13.18 -11.81
CA MET A 1010 28.67 -12.84 -13.11
C MET A 1010 27.98 -11.62 -13.74
N CYS A 1011 26.64 -11.65 -13.86
CA CYS A 1011 25.87 -10.53 -14.40
C CYS A 1011 26.11 -9.23 -13.63
N ALA A 1012 26.27 -9.33 -12.31
CA ALA A 1012 26.54 -8.23 -11.40
C ALA A 1012 28.00 -7.78 -11.35
N GLN A 1013 28.92 -8.49 -12.01
CA GLN A 1013 30.37 -8.29 -11.89
C GLN A 1013 30.80 -8.26 -10.42
N ARG A 1014 30.25 -9.18 -9.62
CA ARG A 1014 30.54 -9.27 -8.20
C ARG A 1014 32.02 -9.62 -7.99
N GLN A 1015 32.63 -8.95 -7.03
CA GLN A 1015 34.01 -9.16 -6.62
C GLN A 1015 34.06 -9.75 -5.21
N TRP A 1016 34.95 -10.73 -5.02
CA TRP A 1016 35.27 -11.33 -3.73
C TRP A 1016 36.69 -10.92 -3.34
N LEU A 1017 36.95 -10.74 -2.04
CA LEU A 1017 38.34 -10.75 -1.57
C LEU A 1017 38.93 -12.13 -1.85
N SER A 1018 40.17 -12.18 -2.36
CA SER A 1018 40.87 -13.43 -2.70
C SER A 1018 40.87 -14.44 -1.55
N ALA A 1019 41.11 -13.99 -0.31
CA ALA A 1019 41.06 -14.83 0.88
C ALA A 1019 39.67 -15.45 1.13
N ASP A 1020 38.60 -14.64 1.03
CA ASP A 1020 37.22 -15.12 1.22
C ASP A 1020 36.79 -16.10 0.12
N TRP A 1021 37.21 -15.86 -1.13
CA TRP A 1021 36.92 -16.77 -2.24
C TRP A 1021 37.62 -18.13 -2.03
N GLN A 1022 38.88 -18.13 -1.59
CA GLN A 1022 39.60 -19.35 -1.28
C GLN A 1022 38.96 -20.13 -0.12
N GLU A 1023 38.58 -19.44 0.96
CA GLU A 1023 38.02 -20.07 2.17
C GLU A 1023 36.60 -20.60 1.96
N TYR A 1024 35.70 -19.82 1.35
CA TYR A 1024 34.27 -20.15 1.32
C TYR A 1024 33.78 -20.72 -0.01
N ILE A 1025 34.52 -20.51 -1.10
CA ILE A 1025 34.12 -20.95 -2.43
C ILE A 1025 35.01 -22.09 -2.93
N LEU A 1026 36.33 -21.91 -2.96
CA LEU A 1026 37.28 -22.93 -3.44
C LEU A 1026 37.35 -24.14 -2.51
N ALA A 1027 37.49 -23.93 -1.19
CA ALA A 1027 37.59 -25.03 -0.24
C ALA A 1027 36.25 -25.78 0.00
N HIS A 1028 35.12 -25.24 -0.45
CA HIS A 1028 33.82 -25.83 -0.17
C HIS A 1028 33.53 -27.06 -1.07
N PRO A 1029 33.16 -28.23 -0.50
CA PRO A 1029 33.15 -29.53 -1.20
C PRO A 1029 32.20 -29.61 -2.41
N ILE A 1030 31.10 -28.85 -2.40
CA ILE A 1030 30.16 -28.75 -3.54
C ILE A 1030 30.55 -27.63 -4.50
N MET A 1031 30.97 -26.46 -3.99
CA MET A 1031 31.24 -25.27 -4.80
C MET A 1031 32.48 -25.46 -5.67
N HIS A 1032 33.52 -26.11 -5.16
CA HIS A 1032 34.74 -26.46 -5.91
C HIS A 1032 34.40 -27.06 -7.29
N LYS A 1033 33.51 -28.04 -7.31
CA LYS A 1033 33.05 -28.72 -8.54
C LYS A 1033 32.18 -27.87 -9.46
N LEU A 1034 31.57 -26.80 -8.95
CA LEU A 1034 30.84 -25.83 -9.77
C LEU A 1034 31.79 -24.80 -10.39
N ILE A 1035 32.78 -24.33 -9.62
CA ILE A 1035 33.71 -23.30 -10.06
C ILE A 1035 34.80 -23.82 -11.02
N GLU A 1036 35.11 -25.12 -10.99
CA GLU A 1036 35.90 -25.84 -12.02
C GLU A 1036 35.31 -25.69 -13.44
N GLN A 1037 34.00 -25.41 -13.53
CA GLN A 1037 33.28 -25.23 -14.79
C GLN A 1037 33.19 -23.76 -15.22
N LEU A 1038 34.04 -22.89 -14.65
CA LEU A 1038 34.01 -21.45 -14.87
C LEU A 1038 35.44 -20.89 -15.00
N VAL A 1039 35.55 -19.78 -15.73
CA VAL A 1039 36.76 -18.98 -15.84
C VAL A 1039 36.67 -17.78 -14.90
N TRP A 1040 37.76 -17.51 -14.20
CA TRP A 1040 37.87 -16.47 -13.17
C TRP A 1040 38.97 -15.48 -13.54
N GLN A 1041 38.86 -14.27 -13.00
CA GLN A 1041 39.85 -13.21 -13.12
C GLN A 1041 40.28 -12.75 -11.74
N GLU A 1042 41.58 -12.59 -11.56
CA GLU A 1042 42.16 -11.87 -10.45
C GLU A 1042 42.35 -10.40 -10.85
N VAL A 1043 41.84 -9.49 -10.02
CA VAL A 1043 41.81 -8.06 -10.25
C VAL A 1043 42.53 -7.34 -9.11
N LYS A 1044 43.45 -6.45 -9.47
CA LYS A 1044 44.14 -5.55 -8.53
C LYS A 1044 44.18 -4.14 -9.12
N ASP A 1045 43.83 -3.14 -8.31
CA ASP A 1045 43.74 -1.74 -8.73
C ASP A 1045 42.93 -1.52 -10.03
N GLY A 1046 41.84 -2.28 -10.18
CA GLY A 1046 40.96 -2.22 -11.35
C GLY A 1046 41.51 -2.86 -12.63
N LYS A 1047 42.64 -3.57 -12.57
CA LYS A 1047 43.24 -4.30 -13.70
C LYS A 1047 43.20 -5.79 -13.46
N VAL A 1048 42.84 -6.54 -14.50
CA VAL A 1048 42.98 -8.00 -14.51
C VAL A 1048 44.47 -8.32 -14.57
N ILE A 1049 44.96 -9.07 -13.58
CA ILE A 1049 46.35 -9.50 -13.48
C ILE A 1049 46.53 -10.98 -13.81
N ASN A 1050 45.51 -11.82 -13.59
CA ASN A 1050 45.49 -13.23 -13.99
C ASN A 1050 44.08 -13.61 -14.49
N THR A 1051 44.00 -14.52 -15.47
CA THR A 1051 42.76 -15.23 -15.84
C THR A 1051 43.01 -16.72 -15.67
N PHE A 1052 42.13 -17.45 -14.96
CA PHE A 1052 42.39 -18.84 -14.58
C PHE A 1052 41.10 -19.69 -14.46
N ARG A 1053 41.25 -21.02 -14.39
CA ARG A 1053 40.20 -21.95 -13.95
C ARG A 1053 40.73 -22.86 -12.83
N PRO A 1054 39.91 -23.23 -11.84
CA PRO A 1054 40.24 -24.33 -10.93
C PRO A 1054 40.28 -25.68 -11.68
N SER A 1055 41.19 -26.55 -11.26
CA SER A 1055 41.27 -27.96 -11.67
C SER A 1055 40.60 -28.88 -10.63
N ASP A 1056 40.55 -30.19 -10.91
CA ASP A 1056 39.82 -31.14 -10.07
C ASP A 1056 40.49 -31.41 -8.71
N ASP A 1057 41.80 -31.17 -8.60
CA ASP A 1057 42.59 -31.26 -7.37
C ASP A 1057 42.75 -29.92 -6.61
N GLY A 1058 42.25 -28.82 -7.17
CA GLY A 1058 42.29 -27.49 -6.55
C GLY A 1058 43.33 -26.54 -7.12
N ALA A 1059 44.26 -26.99 -7.97
CA ALA A 1059 45.23 -26.10 -8.61
C ALA A 1059 44.52 -25.10 -9.55
N LEU A 1060 44.99 -23.85 -9.58
CA LEU A 1060 44.45 -22.80 -10.45
C LEU A 1060 45.30 -22.73 -11.72
N LEU A 1061 44.69 -22.93 -12.88
CA LEU A 1061 45.40 -23.04 -14.16
C LEU A 1061 45.04 -21.89 -15.09
N ASP A 1062 46.03 -21.27 -15.73
CA ASP A 1062 45.82 -20.30 -16.81
C ASP A 1062 45.59 -20.98 -18.18
N LEU A 1063 45.73 -20.23 -19.28
CA LEU A 1063 45.54 -20.73 -20.65
C LEU A 1063 46.73 -21.59 -21.13
N GLU A 1064 47.88 -21.44 -20.50
CA GLU A 1064 49.14 -22.13 -20.80
C GLU A 1064 49.31 -23.40 -19.96
N ASP A 1065 48.33 -23.73 -19.11
CA ASP A 1065 48.35 -24.79 -18.11
C ASP A 1065 49.37 -24.54 -16.96
N ASP A 1066 49.81 -23.29 -16.78
CA ASP A 1066 50.68 -22.90 -15.68
C ASP A 1066 49.85 -22.62 -14.41
N GLU A 1067 50.43 -22.95 -13.24
CA GLU A 1067 49.76 -22.78 -11.94
C GLU A 1067 49.80 -21.32 -11.48
N VAL A 1068 48.62 -20.76 -11.20
CA VAL A 1068 48.41 -19.38 -10.76
C VAL A 1068 48.35 -19.30 -9.23
N THR A 1069 49.18 -18.44 -8.64
CA THR A 1069 49.11 -18.10 -7.21
C THR A 1069 48.43 -16.75 -7.01
N LEU A 1070 47.33 -16.73 -6.24
CA LEU A 1070 46.57 -15.51 -5.96
C LEU A 1070 47.24 -14.65 -4.88
N GLN A 1071 47.14 -13.33 -5.02
CA GLN A 1071 47.53 -12.37 -3.99
C GLN A 1071 46.44 -12.25 -2.91
N ASN A 1072 46.81 -12.02 -1.66
CA ASN A 1072 45.85 -11.96 -0.55
C ASN A 1072 44.97 -10.69 -0.56
N ASP A 1073 45.48 -9.59 -1.13
CA ASP A 1073 44.83 -8.27 -1.19
C ASP A 1073 44.18 -7.99 -2.55
N SER A 1074 44.11 -8.99 -3.44
CA SER A 1074 43.42 -8.89 -4.73
C SER A 1074 41.94 -9.28 -4.62
N LEU A 1075 41.20 -8.98 -5.68
CA LEU A 1075 39.79 -9.31 -5.84
C LEU A 1075 39.62 -10.38 -6.91
N ILE A 1076 38.70 -11.30 -6.69
CA ILE A 1076 38.34 -12.36 -7.63
C ILE A 1076 36.98 -12.04 -8.23
N GLN A 1077 36.81 -12.24 -9.53
CA GLN A 1077 35.53 -12.11 -10.23
C GLN A 1077 35.40 -13.15 -11.35
N LEU A 1078 34.19 -13.33 -11.88
CA LEU A 1078 33.95 -14.20 -13.03
C LEU A 1078 34.32 -13.49 -14.33
N ALA A 1079 35.05 -14.18 -15.20
CA ALA A 1079 35.31 -13.72 -16.57
C ALA A 1079 34.02 -13.81 -17.41
N HIS A 1080 33.94 -13.05 -18.50
CA HIS A 1080 32.80 -13.11 -19.42
C HIS A 1080 33.15 -12.67 -20.84
N ALA A 1081 32.49 -13.25 -21.84
CA ALA A 1081 32.64 -12.91 -23.26
C ALA A 1081 32.45 -11.43 -23.61
N ALA A 1082 31.70 -10.69 -22.79
CA ALA A 1082 31.49 -9.25 -22.94
C ALA A 1082 32.72 -8.40 -22.56
N LEU A 1083 33.64 -8.93 -21.76
CA LEU A 1083 34.77 -8.18 -21.17
C LEU A 1083 36.14 -8.69 -21.65
N VAL A 1084 36.23 -9.90 -22.19
CA VAL A 1084 37.46 -10.46 -22.76
C VAL A 1084 37.54 -10.24 -24.27
N ASN A 1085 38.75 -10.22 -24.82
CA ASN A 1085 38.93 -10.10 -26.27
C ASN A 1085 38.58 -11.41 -27.01
N GLU A 1086 38.44 -11.34 -28.33
CA GLU A 1086 38.00 -12.47 -29.17
C GLU A 1086 38.94 -13.67 -29.13
N ASP A 1087 40.26 -13.43 -29.06
CA ASP A 1087 41.27 -14.47 -29.08
C ASP A 1087 41.33 -15.21 -27.74
N GLU A 1088 41.33 -14.46 -26.63
CA GLU A 1088 41.23 -15.01 -25.28
C GLU A 1088 39.94 -15.83 -25.09
N ARG A 1089 38.80 -15.33 -25.59
CA ARG A 1089 37.54 -16.08 -25.54
C ARG A 1089 37.63 -17.42 -26.27
N LYS A 1090 38.19 -17.43 -27.48
CA LYS A 1090 38.35 -18.67 -28.27
C LYS A 1090 39.33 -19.63 -27.60
N ALA A 1091 40.40 -19.11 -26.99
CA ALA A 1091 41.36 -19.91 -26.24
C ALA A 1091 40.69 -20.62 -25.05
N TRP A 1092 39.91 -19.91 -24.23
CA TRP A 1092 39.16 -20.53 -23.13
C TRP A 1092 38.14 -21.59 -23.60
N ILE A 1093 37.44 -21.34 -24.71
CA ILE A 1093 36.52 -22.33 -25.29
C ILE A 1093 37.27 -23.60 -25.74
N ALA A 1094 38.44 -23.44 -26.36
CA ALA A 1094 39.30 -24.55 -26.76
C ALA A 1094 39.81 -25.32 -25.53
N HIS A 1095 40.29 -24.61 -24.51
CA HIS A 1095 40.76 -25.18 -23.24
C HIS A 1095 39.71 -26.08 -22.59
N PHE A 1096 38.49 -25.58 -22.41
CA PHE A 1096 37.40 -26.35 -21.82
C PHE A 1096 37.06 -27.61 -22.63
N LYS A 1097 37.13 -27.51 -23.97
CA LYS A 1097 36.91 -28.65 -24.86
C LYS A 1097 38.00 -29.71 -24.72
N ASP A 1098 39.27 -29.32 -24.61
CA ASP A 1098 40.41 -30.23 -24.47
C ASP A 1098 40.34 -31.01 -23.15
N TYR A 1099 39.95 -30.33 -22.07
CA TYR A 1099 39.70 -30.95 -20.76
C TYR A 1099 38.35 -31.66 -20.64
N LYS A 1100 37.50 -31.62 -21.68
CA LYS A 1100 36.14 -32.20 -21.71
C LYS A 1100 35.23 -31.69 -20.59
N ILE A 1101 35.46 -30.45 -20.17
CA ILE A 1101 34.66 -29.74 -19.17
C ILE A 1101 33.58 -28.95 -19.90
N LYS A 1102 32.36 -28.95 -19.35
CA LYS A 1102 31.29 -28.08 -19.83
C LYS A 1102 31.23 -26.85 -18.94
N PHE A 1103 31.02 -25.68 -19.54
CA PHE A 1103 30.72 -24.49 -18.75
C PHE A 1103 29.44 -24.69 -17.94
N LEU A 1104 29.40 -24.14 -16.73
CA LEU A 1104 28.22 -24.23 -15.85
C LEU A 1104 27.01 -23.50 -16.44
N PHE A 1105 27.26 -22.40 -17.15
CA PHE A 1105 26.32 -21.59 -17.93
C PHE A 1105 27.06 -20.91 -19.09
N SER A 1106 26.37 -20.15 -19.94
CA SER A 1106 26.86 -19.56 -21.19
C SER A 1106 27.93 -18.45 -21.05
N GLN A 1107 28.90 -18.60 -20.14
CA GLN A 1107 29.91 -17.61 -19.75
C GLN A 1107 30.73 -17.03 -20.92
N MET A 1108 31.02 -17.86 -21.93
CA MET A 1108 31.85 -17.48 -23.09
C MET A 1108 31.06 -17.41 -24.41
N GLU A 1109 29.72 -17.31 -24.35
CA GLU A 1109 28.87 -17.31 -25.55
C GLU A 1109 28.35 -15.91 -25.91
N HIS A 1110 27.78 -15.17 -24.96
CA HIS A 1110 27.08 -13.91 -25.24
C HIS A 1110 28.01 -12.70 -25.19
N LYS A 1111 28.08 -11.97 -26.31
CA LYS A 1111 28.87 -10.73 -26.44
C LYS A 1111 28.01 -9.50 -26.17
N ILE A 1112 28.65 -8.35 -25.99
CA ILE A 1112 27.93 -7.07 -25.96
C ILE A 1112 27.18 -6.90 -27.30
N PRO A 1113 25.85 -6.71 -27.29
CA PRO A 1113 25.08 -6.56 -28.51
C PRO A 1113 25.30 -5.18 -29.14
N GLU A 1114 25.19 -5.12 -30.47
CA GLU A 1114 25.24 -3.85 -31.22
C GLU A 1114 23.89 -3.13 -31.12
N LEU A 1115 23.72 -2.33 -30.05
CA LEU A 1115 22.51 -1.54 -29.76
C LEU A 1115 22.83 -0.05 -29.62
N ASP A 1116 21.84 0.82 -29.85
CA ASP A 1116 21.95 2.23 -29.47
C ASP A 1116 21.81 2.37 -27.94
N LEU A 1117 22.94 2.57 -27.26
CA LEU A 1117 23.00 2.62 -25.79
C LEU A 1117 22.25 3.82 -25.16
N LYS A 1118 21.76 4.76 -25.98
CA LYS A 1118 20.89 5.86 -25.52
C LYS A 1118 19.42 5.44 -25.38
N GLN A 1119 19.04 4.29 -25.93
CA GLN A 1119 17.69 3.75 -25.75
C GLN A 1119 17.46 3.31 -24.30
N THR A 1120 16.19 3.25 -23.92
CA THR A 1120 15.73 2.75 -22.61
C THR A 1120 15.09 1.37 -22.70
N GLU A 1121 14.83 0.90 -23.92
CA GLU A 1121 14.17 -0.36 -24.23
C GLU A 1121 14.68 -0.91 -25.56
N VAL A 1122 14.68 -2.24 -25.70
CA VAL A 1122 15.08 -2.95 -26.92
C VAL A 1122 13.84 -3.57 -27.54
N GLU A 1123 13.41 -3.05 -28.70
CA GLU A 1123 12.18 -3.48 -29.40
C GLU A 1123 12.44 -4.25 -30.70
N ASP A 1124 13.66 -4.74 -30.94
CA ASP A 1124 14.06 -5.33 -32.22
C ASP A 1124 13.39 -6.70 -32.53
N ARG A 1125 12.63 -7.26 -31.58
CA ARG A 1125 11.75 -8.43 -31.76
C ARG A 1125 10.28 -8.13 -31.48
N LYS A 1126 9.89 -6.86 -31.46
CA LYS A 1126 8.50 -6.44 -31.32
C LYS A 1126 7.64 -6.99 -32.47
N GLY A 1127 6.46 -7.50 -32.15
CA GLY A 1127 5.53 -8.06 -33.14
C GLY A 1127 5.75 -9.54 -33.47
N TRP A 1128 6.63 -10.24 -32.74
CA TRP A 1128 6.79 -11.69 -32.87
C TRP A 1128 5.68 -12.41 -32.11
N ILE A 1129 4.93 -13.29 -32.79
CA ILE A 1129 3.74 -13.95 -32.24
C ILE A 1129 4.08 -15.31 -31.62
N THR A 1130 3.44 -15.62 -30.50
CA THR A 1130 3.39 -16.94 -29.86
C THR A 1130 2.09 -17.07 -29.06
N ASP A 1131 2.08 -17.90 -28.02
CA ASP A 1131 1.02 -18.00 -27.03
C ASP A 1131 1.53 -17.79 -25.60
N THR A 1132 0.62 -17.42 -24.70
CA THR A 1132 0.95 -17.12 -23.29
C THR A 1132 1.56 -18.31 -22.54
N PHE A 1133 1.20 -19.55 -22.88
CA PHE A 1133 1.74 -20.73 -22.20
C PHE A 1133 3.17 -21.03 -22.64
N THR A 1134 3.50 -20.79 -23.91
CA THR A 1134 4.86 -20.87 -24.47
C THR A 1134 5.76 -19.81 -23.84
N LEU A 1135 5.32 -18.54 -23.80
CA LEU A 1135 6.06 -17.47 -23.11
C LEU A 1135 6.32 -17.82 -21.65
N ARG A 1136 5.27 -18.17 -20.90
CA ARG A 1136 5.40 -18.61 -19.50
C ARG A 1136 6.43 -19.74 -19.40
N GLY A 1137 6.29 -20.77 -20.23
CA GLY A 1137 7.12 -21.97 -20.17
C GLY A 1137 8.62 -21.68 -20.35
N ILE A 1138 8.96 -20.73 -21.22
CA ILE A 1138 10.35 -20.36 -21.51
C ILE A 1138 10.90 -19.38 -20.47
N LEU A 1139 10.15 -18.31 -20.19
CA LEU A 1139 10.54 -17.29 -19.22
C LEU A 1139 10.71 -17.88 -17.82
N THR A 1140 9.80 -18.74 -17.37
CA THR A 1140 9.92 -19.40 -16.06
C THR A 1140 11.08 -20.39 -15.99
N LYS A 1141 11.46 -21.04 -17.10
CA LYS A 1141 12.67 -21.88 -17.17
C LYS A 1141 13.96 -21.06 -17.07
N MET A 1142 13.95 -19.80 -17.52
CA MET A 1142 15.09 -18.87 -17.42
C MET A 1142 15.10 -18.07 -16.11
N GLY A 1143 14.14 -18.33 -15.23
CA GLY A 1143 14.04 -17.74 -13.89
C GLY A 1143 13.26 -16.43 -13.83
N TYR A 1144 12.58 -16.03 -14.90
CA TYR A 1144 11.68 -14.88 -14.87
C TYR A 1144 10.38 -15.23 -14.15
N GLN A 1145 9.84 -14.24 -13.44
CA GLN A 1145 8.61 -14.29 -12.68
C GLN A 1145 7.54 -13.44 -13.36
N ARG A 1146 6.29 -13.82 -13.17
CA ARG A 1146 5.14 -13.07 -13.67
C ARG A 1146 5.09 -11.70 -13.00
N GLY A 1147 4.85 -10.64 -13.78
CA GLY A 1147 4.54 -9.31 -13.25
C GLY A 1147 3.32 -9.31 -12.30
N PRO A 1148 3.21 -8.32 -11.40
CA PRO A 1148 2.02 -8.17 -10.56
C PRO A 1148 0.75 -8.06 -11.42
N ALA A 1149 -0.37 -8.52 -10.87
CA ALA A 1149 -1.65 -8.32 -11.54
C ALA A 1149 -2.11 -6.86 -11.34
N GLU A 1150 -2.39 -6.18 -12.44
CA GLU A 1150 -2.92 -4.82 -12.49
C GLU A 1150 -4.46 -4.84 -12.47
N ASP A 1151 -5.09 -3.69 -12.73
CA ASP A 1151 -6.54 -3.56 -12.82
C ASP A 1151 -7.13 -4.57 -13.83
N GLY A 1152 -8.27 -5.15 -13.46
CA GLY A 1152 -8.90 -6.23 -14.25
C GLY A 1152 -8.19 -7.58 -14.16
N GLY A 1153 -7.17 -7.74 -13.30
CA GLY A 1153 -6.49 -9.01 -13.08
C GLY A 1153 -5.54 -9.40 -14.22
N SER A 1154 -5.04 -8.43 -14.97
CA SER A 1154 -4.12 -8.62 -16.10
C SER A 1154 -2.66 -8.35 -15.74
N PHE A 1155 -1.70 -8.84 -16.52
CA PHE A 1155 -0.28 -8.51 -16.42
C PHE A 1155 0.37 -8.52 -17.81
N SER A 1156 1.42 -7.73 -18.02
CA SER A 1156 1.99 -7.43 -19.35
C SER A 1156 3.50 -7.72 -19.48
N HIS A 1157 4.13 -8.27 -18.45
CA HIS A 1157 5.55 -8.59 -18.51
C HIS A 1157 5.92 -9.75 -17.58
N TYR A 1158 7.07 -10.34 -17.86
CA TYR A 1158 7.80 -11.16 -16.90
C TYR A 1158 9.08 -10.42 -16.49
N TYR A 1159 9.47 -10.55 -15.23
CA TYR A 1159 10.66 -9.88 -14.70
C TYR A 1159 11.61 -10.84 -14.00
N LYS A 1160 12.90 -10.50 -13.99
CA LYS A 1160 13.93 -11.17 -13.20
C LYS A 1160 14.68 -10.10 -12.39
N PHE A 1161 14.79 -10.31 -11.08
CA PHE A 1161 15.39 -9.33 -10.17
C PHE A 1161 16.82 -9.71 -9.77
N PHE A 1162 17.75 -8.78 -9.93
CA PHE A 1162 19.15 -8.90 -9.53
C PHE A 1162 19.40 -8.03 -8.29
N SER A 1163 19.36 -8.66 -7.11
CA SER A 1163 19.35 -7.95 -5.83
C SER A 1163 20.63 -7.16 -5.53
N SER A 1164 21.79 -7.68 -5.90
CA SER A 1164 23.09 -7.02 -5.69
C SER A 1164 23.22 -5.70 -6.48
N LEU A 1165 22.55 -5.62 -7.64
CA LEU A 1165 22.52 -4.41 -8.46
C LEU A 1165 21.30 -3.52 -8.18
N ASN A 1166 20.25 -4.07 -7.55
CA ASN A 1166 18.90 -3.51 -7.51
C ASN A 1166 18.32 -3.22 -8.92
N TYR A 1167 18.42 -4.20 -9.83
CA TYR A 1167 17.84 -4.13 -11.19
C TYR A 1167 16.74 -5.15 -11.39
N TYR A 1168 15.65 -4.72 -12.02
CA TYR A 1168 14.66 -5.59 -12.62
C TYR A 1168 14.90 -5.63 -14.13
N VAL A 1169 15.09 -6.84 -14.67
CA VAL A 1169 15.12 -7.11 -16.11
C VAL A 1169 13.73 -7.53 -16.52
N ASN A 1170 13.15 -6.82 -17.48
CA ASN A 1170 11.77 -7.00 -17.89
C ASN A 1170 11.69 -7.44 -19.35
N ILE A 1171 10.90 -8.48 -19.61
CA ILE A 1171 10.50 -8.87 -20.97
C ILE A 1171 9.01 -8.60 -21.10
N GLY A 1172 8.70 -7.57 -21.87
CA GLY A 1172 7.35 -7.08 -22.14
C GLY A 1172 6.65 -7.89 -23.21
N PHE A 1173 5.35 -8.09 -23.03
CA PHE A 1173 4.50 -8.73 -24.01
C PHE A 1173 3.09 -8.15 -23.97
N SER A 1174 2.32 -8.59 -24.94
CA SER A 1174 0.92 -8.27 -25.18
C SER A 1174 0.00 -8.36 -23.94
N GLY A 1175 0.24 -9.31 -23.04
CA GLY A 1175 -0.44 -9.44 -21.75
C GLY A 1175 -1.25 -10.74 -21.56
N SER A 1176 -1.72 -10.99 -20.34
CA SER A 1176 -2.58 -12.13 -19.99
C SER A 1176 -3.35 -11.86 -18.69
N TYR A 1177 -4.43 -12.61 -18.44
CA TYR A 1177 -5.23 -12.54 -17.21
C TYR A 1177 -4.78 -13.56 -16.14
N VAL A 1178 -5.31 -13.41 -14.92
CA VAL A 1178 -5.19 -14.37 -13.83
C VAL A 1178 -6.59 -14.90 -13.46
N PRO A 1179 -6.83 -16.23 -13.48
CA PRO A 1179 -5.89 -17.29 -13.87
C PRO A 1179 -5.51 -17.20 -15.35
N GLU A 1180 -4.27 -17.61 -15.68
CA GLU A 1180 -3.77 -17.56 -17.05
C GLU A 1180 -4.51 -18.53 -17.96
N GLU A 1181 -4.96 -18.03 -19.11
CA GLU A 1181 -5.51 -18.80 -20.20
C GLU A 1181 -4.51 -18.88 -21.35
N ASN A 1182 -4.62 -19.90 -22.20
CA ASN A 1182 -3.75 -20.05 -23.37
C ASN A 1182 -4.30 -19.20 -24.53
N ILE A 1183 -3.74 -18.01 -24.72
CA ILE A 1183 -4.20 -17.03 -25.72
C ILE A 1183 -3.02 -16.58 -26.58
N PRO A 1184 -3.27 -16.08 -27.81
CA PRO A 1184 -2.22 -15.48 -28.64
C PRO A 1184 -1.50 -14.36 -27.89
N ALA A 1185 -0.18 -14.34 -27.99
CA ALA A 1185 0.68 -13.36 -27.34
C ALA A 1185 1.70 -12.79 -28.32
N VAL A 1186 2.10 -11.55 -28.10
CA VAL A 1186 3.09 -10.83 -28.91
C VAL A 1186 4.21 -10.32 -28.01
N LEU A 1187 5.45 -10.56 -28.40
CA LEU A 1187 6.63 -10.01 -27.74
C LEU A 1187 6.76 -8.51 -28.04
N PHE A 1188 7.09 -7.69 -27.03
CA PHE A 1188 7.28 -6.24 -27.19
C PHE A 1188 8.74 -5.85 -27.00
N ASP A 1189 9.22 -5.79 -25.77
CA ASP A 1189 10.50 -5.17 -25.44
C ASP A 1189 11.33 -5.97 -24.41
N LEU A 1190 12.61 -5.65 -24.35
CA LEU A 1190 13.48 -5.85 -23.19
C LEU A 1190 13.80 -4.49 -22.55
N SER A 1191 13.56 -4.36 -21.25
CA SER A 1191 13.78 -3.12 -20.49
C SER A 1191 14.36 -3.37 -19.09
N PHE A 1192 14.95 -2.34 -18.49
CA PHE A 1192 15.62 -2.40 -17.19
C PHE A 1192 15.10 -1.29 -16.28
N GLU A 1193 14.78 -1.60 -15.02
CA GLU A 1193 14.34 -0.57 -14.05
C GLU A 1193 15.00 -0.75 -12.67
N LYS A 1194 15.07 0.34 -11.91
CA LYS A 1194 15.43 0.33 -10.48
C LYS A 1194 14.17 0.51 -9.64
N ASN A 1195 13.94 -0.42 -8.73
CA ASN A 1195 12.70 -0.58 -7.94
C ASN A 1195 11.50 -1.02 -8.81
N GLN A 1196 10.68 -1.93 -8.29
CA GLN A 1196 9.56 -2.51 -9.04
C GLN A 1196 8.45 -1.46 -9.24
N GLN A 1197 8.10 -1.17 -10.49
CA GLN A 1197 7.00 -0.26 -10.87
C GLN A 1197 5.98 -0.96 -11.78
N ASP A 1198 4.77 -0.40 -11.87
CA ASP A 1198 3.74 -0.84 -12.83
C ASP A 1198 4.26 -0.67 -14.27
N TYR A 1199 3.94 -1.60 -15.18
CA TYR A 1199 4.59 -1.71 -16.49
C TYR A 1199 4.42 -0.45 -17.36
N TRP A 1200 3.26 0.19 -17.27
CA TRP A 1200 2.92 1.36 -18.08
C TRP A 1200 3.43 2.69 -17.50
N GLY A 1201 4.02 2.68 -16.30
CA GLY A 1201 4.55 3.86 -15.60
C GLY A 1201 6.06 3.84 -15.38
N ARG A 1202 6.78 2.94 -16.06
CA ARG A 1202 8.19 2.65 -15.76
C ARG A 1202 9.14 3.77 -16.10
N ASN A 1203 10.08 3.99 -15.20
CA ASN A 1203 11.27 4.79 -15.47
C ASN A 1203 12.43 3.86 -15.85
N ASN A 1204 12.42 3.42 -17.10
CA ASN A 1204 13.45 2.55 -17.64
C ASN A 1204 14.83 3.23 -17.60
N VAL A 1205 15.85 2.45 -17.28
CA VAL A 1205 17.25 2.87 -17.24
C VAL A 1205 17.79 2.88 -18.68
N GLU A 1206 18.47 3.96 -19.08
CA GLU A 1206 19.19 3.99 -20.36
C GLU A 1206 20.21 2.85 -20.42
N LEU A 1207 20.31 2.16 -21.56
CA LEU A 1207 21.14 0.96 -21.72
C LEU A 1207 22.63 1.21 -21.39
N LYS A 1208 23.14 2.43 -21.61
CA LYS A 1208 24.51 2.83 -21.22
C LYS A 1208 24.79 2.72 -19.72
N ASN A 1209 23.75 2.76 -18.89
CA ASN A 1209 23.84 2.67 -17.43
C ASN A 1209 23.54 1.24 -16.92
N VAL A 1210 23.31 0.28 -17.81
CA VAL A 1210 23.14 -1.13 -17.47
C VAL A 1210 24.51 -1.82 -17.48
N PRO A 1211 24.86 -2.64 -16.47
CA PRO A 1211 26.11 -3.39 -16.48
C PRO A 1211 26.28 -4.21 -17.78
N PRO A 1212 27.44 -4.16 -18.46
CA PRO A 1212 27.63 -4.79 -19.78
C PRO A 1212 27.30 -6.28 -19.84
N ILE A 1213 27.68 -7.06 -18.81
CA ILE A 1213 27.36 -8.49 -18.74
C ILE A 1213 25.84 -8.69 -18.60
N LEU A 1214 25.19 -7.95 -17.70
CA LEU A 1214 23.74 -8.02 -17.51
C LEU A 1214 22.99 -7.72 -18.82
N LEU A 1215 23.44 -6.70 -19.56
CA LEU A 1215 22.87 -6.34 -20.87
C LEU A 1215 23.04 -7.48 -21.89
N ALA A 1216 24.25 -8.04 -22.02
CA ALA A 1216 24.54 -9.13 -22.95
C ALA A 1216 23.68 -10.37 -22.66
N GLU A 1217 23.64 -10.80 -21.40
CA GLU A 1217 22.87 -11.97 -20.98
C GLU A 1217 21.36 -11.77 -21.11
N SER A 1218 20.86 -10.59 -20.75
CA SER A 1218 19.42 -10.29 -20.81
C SER A 1218 18.94 -10.13 -22.26
N TYR A 1219 19.79 -9.60 -23.14
CA TYR A 1219 19.50 -9.57 -24.58
C TYR A 1219 19.51 -10.98 -25.17
N ALA A 1220 20.42 -11.85 -24.76
CA ALA A 1220 20.40 -13.26 -25.16
C ALA A 1220 19.13 -13.98 -24.70
N ASP A 1221 18.67 -13.74 -23.46
CA ASP A 1221 17.38 -14.24 -22.98
C ASP A 1221 16.22 -13.75 -23.87
N TYR A 1222 16.18 -12.45 -24.21
CA TYR A 1222 15.16 -11.87 -25.09
C TYR A 1222 15.16 -12.50 -26.49
N LEU A 1223 16.34 -12.74 -27.08
CA LEU A 1223 16.48 -13.44 -28.35
C LEU A 1223 15.97 -14.88 -28.27
N LYS A 1224 16.27 -15.59 -27.18
CA LYS A 1224 15.80 -16.96 -26.96
C LYS A 1224 14.29 -17.06 -26.78
N VAL A 1225 13.65 -16.03 -26.21
CA VAL A 1225 12.18 -15.92 -26.21
C VAL A 1225 11.67 -15.75 -27.64
N ALA A 1226 12.29 -14.86 -28.42
CA ALA A 1226 11.90 -14.61 -29.80
C ALA A 1226 12.06 -15.87 -30.68
N GLU A 1227 13.12 -16.67 -30.50
CA GLU A 1227 13.33 -17.94 -31.23
C GLU A 1227 12.19 -18.95 -31.04
N ALA A 1228 11.46 -18.88 -29.93
CA ALA A 1228 10.31 -19.73 -29.68
C ALA A 1228 8.97 -19.15 -30.15
N CYS A 1229 8.98 -17.92 -30.65
CA CYS A 1229 7.85 -17.35 -31.36
C CYS A 1229 7.82 -17.89 -32.80
N ALA A 1230 6.65 -17.79 -33.45
CA ALA A 1230 6.47 -18.18 -34.84
C ALA A 1230 7.15 -17.20 -35.84
N GLY A 1231 7.80 -16.14 -35.34
CA GLY A 1231 8.38 -15.06 -36.12
C GLY A 1231 7.55 -13.79 -36.08
N PHE A 1232 8.07 -12.75 -36.73
CA PHE A 1232 7.36 -11.48 -36.93
C PHE A 1232 6.12 -11.68 -37.80
N ASP A 1233 5.00 -11.09 -37.38
CA ASP A 1233 3.75 -11.12 -38.13
C ASP A 1233 3.30 -9.68 -38.42
N PRO A 1234 3.23 -9.23 -39.68
CA PRO A 1234 2.85 -7.85 -39.99
C PRO A 1234 1.42 -7.46 -39.53
N GLU A 1235 0.56 -8.45 -39.23
CA GLU A 1235 -0.80 -8.25 -38.75
C GLU A 1235 -0.94 -8.58 -37.25
N TRP A 1236 0.17 -8.59 -36.49
CA TRP A 1236 0.17 -8.94 -35.07
C TRP A 1236 -0.81 -8.12 -34.24
N GLU A 1237 -0.98 -6.83 -34.57
CA GLU A 1237 -1.93 -5.92 -33.91
C GLU A 1237 -3.40 -6.39 -34.00
N LYS A 1238 -3.74 -7.26 -34.97
CA LYS A 1238 -5.10 -7.80 -35.14
C LYS A 1238 -5.31 -9.17 -34.50
N LYS A 1239 -4.23 -9.82 -34.07
CA LYS A 1239 -4.23 -11.21 -33.60
C LYS A 1239 -4.20 -11.34 -32.09
N THR A 1240 -4.06 -10.22 -31.38
CA THR A 1240 -4.08 -10.15 -29.92
C THR A 1240 -5.43 -9.67 -29.37
N PRO A 1241 -5.80 -10.06 -28.14
CA PRO A 1241 -7.04 -9.64 -27.48
C PRO A 1241 -7.16 -8.14 -27.12
N TRP A 1242 -6.06 -7.39 -27.16
CA TRP A 1242 -5.93 -5.99 -26.71
C TRP A 1242 -5.50 -5.07 -27.84
#